data_AF-A0A6P8PSI9-F1
#
_entry.id   AF-A0A6P8PSI9-F1
#
_cell.length_a   1.000
_cell.length_b   1.000
_cell.length_c   1.000
_cell.angle_alpha   90.00
_cell.angle_beta   90.00
_cell.angle_gamma   90.00
#
_symmetry.space_group_name_H-M   'P 1'
#
loop_
_entity.id
_entity.type
_entity.pdbx_description
1 polymer ?
#
loop_
_entity_poly.entity_id
_entity_poly.type
_entity_poly.pdbx_seq_one_letter_code
_entity_poly.pdbx_strand_id
1 'polypeptide(L)'
;MAAAAAARRLWLPLALLSVSAAVYEDQVGKFDWRQQYVGKVKFACLDAYQASKKLIVATEKNVIAALNSRNGDLLWRHVDKGTPEGAIDAMLTSGQDAVTVSGGGRLLRSWETNIGGLNWETSLETGSFQMASLVGTQGMVRYVAVLKKGVLSLHYLSNGHQKWAEHLPESETVQYQLVYSYGKGVIHVLGVAPQSYVDIITFSMEDGEITKQVKVAAPWITTLNGACGVIDQGLLVCADKGTRSLYILSLETELQMKDIPLQSLDLEFTADADLRIFTTQPNPAAASRAQFFLQLSPSHFVLLQYRDGLFSPLRDFHQTALVSFATVGEKTVVAGLHCKNELVQLSESPESAEQPSAQGSSQCPNHTYNINLYLAETGRRLLDTTMTLSLDHSGVLPEQLYIQVFLKKDDSVGYRALVQTQDHTLLFLQQPGKILWSREESLAEVVTMEMVDLPLTGAQAELEGEFGKKADGLLGMFLKRLSSQFILLQSWTAHLWKMFYDARKPRSQIKNEIHIDTLARDEFNLQKMMVMVTASGKLFGIESSSGTILWRQYLQNVRPGSSFKLVVQRTTAHFPHPPQCTLLVKDKESGLSSLYVFNPIFGKWSQVTPPGLKRPILQSLLLPIMDHDYAKVLLLIDDEHKVTAFPATKNVLHQLKDVASAVFFYLVDSDQGRLTGFRLHKDLTTEEMWDVTIATELQRVTCVKGKRASEHVHSQGRVMGDRSVLYKYLNPNLLAVVTESTDMHPERTFIGIHLFDGVTGRIIHSSIQRKAKGPVHIVHSENWVVYQYWNTKSRRNELTVLELFEGTEQYNSTTFSSLDRPHMPHILQQSYIFPSAINAMEVTITERGITSRHILLGLPSGAIFSLPKALLDPRRPEIPTEYTREENLIPYSPDLQIHAERFINYNQTVSRVRGIYTAPSGLESTCLVVAYGLDIYQTRVYPSKQFDVLKDDYDYILISSVLFALVFATMITKRLAQVKLLNRAWR
;
A
#
# COMPACT_ATOMS: atom_id res chain seq x y z
N MET A 1 59.23 45.76 -1.10
CA MET A 1 58.77 45.66 -2.50
C MET A 1 59.14 44.29 -3.09
N ALA A 2 58.58 43.20 -2.55
CA ALA A 2 58.63 41.83 -3.14
C ALA A 2 57.70 40.83 -2.41
N ALA A 3 56.55 41.27 -1.87
CA ALA A 3 55.61 40.40 -1.13
C ALA A 3 54.21 40.35 -1.74
N ALA A 4 54.02 40.93 -2.95
CA ALA A 4 52.73 41.02 -3.63
C ALA A 4 52.60 40.11 -4.87
N ALA A 5 53.57 39.21 -5.10
CA ALA A 5 53.60 38.36 -6.30
C ALA A 5 53.44 36.84 -6.02
N ALA A 6 53.43 36.40 -4.76
CA ALA A 6 53.33 34.98 -4.41
C ALA A 6 51.89 34.49 -4.11
N ALA A 7 50.94 35.39 -3.83
CA ALA A 7 49.56 35.02 -3.48
C ALA A 7 48.62 34.75 -4.68
N ARG A 8 49.10 34.92 -5.92
CA ARG A 8 48.29 34.76 -7.16
C ARG A 8 48.59 33.48 -7.96
N ARG A 9 49.40 32.55 -7.45
CA ARG A 9 49.75 31.29 -8.12
C ARG A 9 49.44 30.02 -7.31
N LEU A 10 48.56 30.10 -6.30
CA LEU A 10 48.02 28.93 -5.59
C LEU A 10 46.50 28.72 -5.75
N TRP A 11 45.84 29.55 -6.55
CA TRP A 11 44.39 29.46 -6.84
C TRP A 11 44.09 28.80 -8.20
N LEU A 12 44.93 27.87 -8.64
CA LEU A 12 44.72 27.12 -9.89
C LEU A 12 44.90 25.58 -9.81
N PRO A 13 45.49 24.95 -8.77
CA PRO A 13 45.47 23.49 -8.66
C PRO A 13 44.41 22.95 -7.68
N LEU A 14 43.64 23.80 -6.99
CA LEU A 14 42.51 23.36 -6.14
C LEU A 14 41.16 23.25 -6.90
N ALA A 15 41.10 23.71 -8.15
CA ALA A 15 39.91 23.61 -9.01
C ALA A 15 39.86 22.33 -9.87
N LEU A 16 40.83 21.42 -9.71
CA LEU A 16 40.95 20.19 -10.52
C LEU A 16 40.79 18.88 -9.74
N LEU A 17 40.33 18.95 -8.49
CA LEU A 17 39.86 17.78 -7.74
C LEU A 17 38.33 17.70 -7.81
N SER A 18 37.79 17.56 -9.02
CA SER A 18 36.44 17.02 -9.19
C SER A 18 36.51 15.53 -8.87
N VAL A 19 36.15 15.18 -7.63
CA VAL A 19 35.80 13.82 -7.28
C VAL A 19 34.70 13.40 -8.25
N SER A 20 34.93 12.32 -8.99
CA SER A 20 33.94 11.70 -9.86
C SER A 20 32.81 11.14 -9.00
N ALA A 21 31.82 12.00 -8.71
CA ALA A 21 30.53 11.62 -8.18
C ALA A 21 29.63 11.30 -9.37
N ALA A 22 29.37 10.02 -9.60
CA ALA A 22 28.30 9.60 -10.48
C ALA A 22 26.96 9.84 -9.76
N VAL A 23 26.00 10.40 -10.51
CA VAL A 23 24.65 10.90 -10.14
C VAL A 23 24.61 12.41 -9.78
N TYR A 24 23.71 13.14 -10.44
CA TYR A 24 23.50 14.60 -10.29
C TYR A 24 23.04 14.96 -8.87
N GLU A 25 23.97 15.46 -8.03
CA GLU A 25 23.74 15.86 -6.61
C GLU A 25 22.67 16.95 -6.46
N ASP A 26 22.43 17.74 -7.50
CA ASP A 26 21.48 18.84 -7.50
C ASP A 26 20.02 18.40 -7.68
N GLN A 27 19.73 17.11 -7.92
CA GLN A 27 18.39 16.62 -8.24
C GLN A 27 17.72 15.78 -7.14
N VAL A 28 18.50 15.28 -6.17
CA VAL A 28 18.03 14.47 -5.04
C VAL A 28 17.06 15.25 -4.15
N GLY A 29 15.88 14.70 -3.90
CA GLY A 29 14.86 15.28 -3.03
C GLY A 29 14.06 16.44 -3.64
N LYS A 30 14.31 16.80 -4.91
CA LYS A 30 13.52 17.83 -5.62
C LYS A 30 12.25 17.26 -6.25
N PHE A 31 12.32 16.08 -6.82
CA PHE A 31 11.21 15.45 -7.57
C PHE A 31 10.91 14.02 -7.16
N ASP A 32 11.65 13.51 -6.19
CA ASP A 32 11.47 12.16 -5.68
C ASP A 32 11.24 12.19 -4.17
N TRP A 33 10.40 11.28 -3.71
CA TRP A 33 10.07 11.14 -2.30
C TRP A 33 9.71 9.68 -2.00
N ARG A 34 9.89 9.30 -0.74
CA ARG A 34 9.57 7.97 -0.23
C ARG A 34 8.72 8.09 1.02
N GLN A 35 7.63 7.35 1.08
CA GLN A 35 6.83 7.16 2.27
C GLN A 35 6.90 5.70 2.72
N GLN A 36 7.26 5.51 3.99
CA GLN A 36 7.50 4.18 4.57
C GLN A 36 6.35 3.78 5.49
N TYR A 37 5.85 2.57 5.31
CA TYR A 37 4.72 2.01 6.08
C TYR A 37 5.09 0.73 6.83
N VAL A 38 4.28 0.38 7.82
CA VAL A 38 4.42 -0.86 8.60
C VAL A 38 3.21 -1.78 8.44
N GLY A 39 2.05 -1.24 8.07
CA GLY A 39 0.79 -1.97 7.92
C GLY A 39 -0.04 -2.02 9.21
N LYS A 40 -1.14 -2.79 9.19
CA LYS A 40 -2.07 -2.90 10.34
C LYS A 40 -1.34 -3.46 11.56
N VAL A 41 -1.32 -2.70 12.65
CA VAL A 41 -0.74 -3.11 13.93
C VAL A 41 -1.53 -4.28 14.52
N LYS A 42 -0.83 -5.32 14.98
CA LYS A 42 -1.40 -6.49 15.66
C LYS A 42 -1.04 -6.48 17.15
N PHE A 43 0.20 -6.11 17.47
CA PHE A 43 0.69 -5.94 18.83
C PHE A 43 1.39 -4.59 18.94
N ALA A 44 1.13 -3.85 20.01
CA ALA A 44 1.87 -2.65 20.35
C ALA A 44 2.32 -2.71 21.81
N CYS A 45 3.56 -2.31 22.05
CA CYS A 45 4.07 -2.05 23.38
C CYS A 45 4.51 -0.59 23.47
N LEU A 46 3.95 0.10 24.46
CA LEU A 46 4.28 1.48 24.76
C LEU A 46 5.12 1.48 26.02
N ASP A 47 6.37 1.89 25.87
CA ASP A 47 7.29 1.97 27.00
C ASP A 47 6.77 3.00 28.03
N ALA A 48 6.64 2.56 29.28
CA ALA A 48 6.23 3.41 30.40
C ALA A 48 7.40 4.24 30.96
N TYR A 49 8.64 3.96 30.52
CA TYR A 49 9.81 4.71 30.95
C TYR A 49 9.77 6.14 30.37
N GLN A 50 9.63 7.14 31.24
CA GLN A 50 9.40 8.55 30.87
C GLN A 50 10.42 9.16 29.88
N ALA A 51 11.65 8.63 29.82
CA ALA A 51 12.70 9.11 28.94
C ALA A 51 12.64 8.53 27.52
N SER A 52 11.99 7.37 27.35
CA SER A 52 11.92 6.65 26.07
C SER A 52 10.86 7.28 25.18
N LYS A 53 11.25 7.66 23.96
CA LYS A 53 10.36 8.26 22.95
C LYS A 53 9.96 7.22 21.90
N LYS A 54 9.82 5.96 22.30
CA LYS A 54 9.72 4.81 21.39
C LYS A 54 8.41 4.06 21.62
N LEU A 55 7.80 3.61 20.53
CA LEU A 55 6.61 2.76 20.50
C LEU A 55 6.97 1.55 19.65
N ILE A 56 7.01 0.37 20.24
CA ILE A 56 7.36 -0.85 19.49
C ILE A 56 6.07 -1.46 18.98
N VAL A 57 6.03 -1.73 17.68
CA VAL A 57 4.86 -2.29 17.00
C VAL A 57 5.25 -3.52 16.20
N ALA A 58 4.39 -4.53 16.24
CA ALA A 58 4.41 -5.68 15.35
C ALA A 58 3.12 -5.70 14.53
N THR A 59 3.23 -5.89 13.23
CA THR A 59 2.11 -5.72 12.29
C THR A 59 1.74 -7.01 11.56
N GLU A 60 0.53 -7.04 10.99
CA GLU A 60 0.04 -8.13 10.14
C GLU A 60 0.83 -8.29 8.83
N LYS A 61 1.63 -7.28 8.44
CA LYS A 61 2.55 -7.39 7.31
C LYS A 61 3.88 -8.00 7.68
N ASN A 62 4.00 -8.66 8.84
CA ASN A 62 5.22 -9.32 9.30
C ASN A 62 6.38 -8.32 9.43
N VAL A 63 6.08 -7.19 10.05
CA VAL A 63 7.03 -6.10 10.30
C VAL A 63 7.09 -5.85 11.80
N ILE A 64 8.31 -5.78 12.33
CA ILE A 64 8.57 -5.21 13.65
C ILE A 64 9.26 -3.85 13.48
N ALA A 65 8.75 -2.83 14.17
CA ALA A 65 9.27 -1.47 14.05
C ALA A 65 9.24 -0.73 15.37
N ALA A 66 10.11 0.26 15.50
CA ALA A 66 10.02 1.29 16.53
C ALA A 66 9.59 2.62 15.90
N LEU A 67 8.44 3.11 16.33
CA LEU A 67 7.93 4.43 15.99
C LEU A 67 8.36 5.45 17.04
N ASN A 68 8.68 6.66 16.61
CA ASN A 68 8.94 7.77 17.50
C ASN A 68 7.62 8.32 18.04
N SER A 69 7.47 8.32 19.36
CA SER A 69 6.23 8.74 20.01
C SER A 69 5.87 10.21 19.76
N ARG A 70 6.82 11.07 19.34
CA ARG A 70 6.60 12.52 19.16
C ARG A 70 6.05 12.90 17.80
N ASN A 71 6.48 12.23 16.74
CA ASN A 71 6.15 12.59 15.36
C ASN A 71 5.66 11.42 14.50
N GLY A 72 5.74 10.18 14.99
CA GLY A 72 5.34 8.98 14.25
C GLY A 72 6.39 8.47 13.26
N ASP A 73 7.59 9.07 13.22
CA ASP A 73 8.65 8.61 12.30
C ASP A 73 9.18 7.24 12.70
N LEU A 74 9.66 6.48 11.71
CA LEU A 74 10.33 5.20 11.93
C LEU A 74 11.75 5.44 12.44
N LEU A 75 12.07 4.88 13.61
CA LEU A 75 13.44 4.84 14.13
C LEU A 75 14.23 3.68 13.52
N TRP A 76 13.61 2.50 13.49
CA TRP A 76 14.11 1.31 12.82
C TRP A 76 12.94 0.41 12.45
N ARG A 77 13.16 -0.47 11.46
CA ARG A 77 12.15 -1.40 10.94
C ARG A 77 12.81 -2.65 10.40
N HIS A 78 12.29 -3.81 10.78
CA HIS A 78 12.64 -5.11 10.19
C HIS A 78 11.43 -5.71 9.51
N VAL A 79 11.60 -6.05 8.24
CA VAL A 79 10.54 -6.61 7.39
C VAL A 79 10.91 -8.06 7.10
N ASP A 80 10.15 -9.01 7.64
CA ASP A 80 10.40 -10.44 7.41
C ASP A 80 9.76 -10.89 6.07
N LYS A 81 9.61 -12.18 5.84
CA LYS A 81 8.88 -12.75 4.70
C LYS A 81 7.42 -12.31 4.74
N GLY A 82 6.86 -11.97 3.58
CA GLY A 82 5.42 -11.64 3.44
C GLY A 82 4.50 -12.87 3.44
N THR A 83 5.07 -14.08 3.45
CA THR A 83 4.34 -15.35 3.56
C THR A 83 3.94 -15.63 5.01
N PRO A 84 3.02 -16.58 5.27
CA PRO A 84 2.66 -16.98 6.63
C PRO A 84 3.85 -17.47 7.48
N GLU A 85 4.96 -17.89 6.86
CA GLU A 85 6.21 -18.24 7.56
C GLU A 85 6.81 -17.08 8.37
N GLY A 86 6.55 -15.83 7.98
CA GLY A 86 7.00 -14.64 8.70
C GLY A 86 5.97 -14.11 9.70
N ALA A 87 4.80 -14.75 9.83
CA ALA A 87 3.71 -14.24 10.68
C ALA A 87 4.16 -14.14 12.14
N ILE A 88 3.93 -12.97 12.75
CA ILE A 88 4.25 -12.74 14.16
C ILE A 88 3.07 -13.24 14.99
N ASP A 89 3.31 -14.27 15.78
CA ASP A 89 2.31 -14.96 16.60
C ASP A 89 2.14 -14.32 17.98
N ALA A 90 3.25 -13.87 18.58
CA ALA A 90 3.26 -13.16 19.85
C ALA A 90 4.41 -12.15 19.93
N MET A 91 4.19 -11.10 20.71
CA MET A 91 5.20 -10.09 21.04
C MET A 91 5.13 -9.81 22.55
N LEU A 92 6.29 -9.91 23.21
CA LEU A 92 6.46 -9.66 24.62
C LEU A 92 7.58 -8.63 24.80
N THR A 93 7.55 -7.85 25.86
CA THR A 93 8.58 -6.86 26.16
C THR A 93 9.02 -6.94 27.61
N SER A 94 10.32 -6.82 27.84
CA SER A 94 10.91 -6.78 29.18
C SER A 94 12.06 -5.78 29.19
N GLY A 95 11.87 -4.64 29.87
CA GLY A 95 12.87 -3.57 29.87
C GLY A 95 13.16 -3.07 28.45
N GLN A 96 14.40 -3.26 27.99
CA GLN A 96 14.86 -2.81 26.67
C GLN A 96 14.83 -3.90 25.60
N ASP A 97 14.36 -5.10 25.93
CA ASP A 97 14.28 -6.23 25.01
C ASP A 97 12.82 -6.45 24.56
N ALA A 98 12.64 -6.63 23.25
CA ALA A 98 11.40 -7.09 22.67
C ALA A 98 11.58 -8.52 22.17
N VAL A 99 10.78 -9.46 22.67
CA VAL A 99 10.80 -10.86 22.27
C VAL A 99 9.64 -11.13 21.33
N THR A 100 9.90 -11.74 20.19
CA THR A 100 8.88 -12.12 19.21
C THR A 100 8.92 -13.61 18.91
N VAL A 101 7.73 -14.21 18.79
CA VAL A 101 7.54 -15.56 18.28
C VAL A 101 6.93 -15.46 16.88
N SER A 102 7.51 -16.16 15.91
CA SER A 102 7.07 -16.09 14.51
C SER A 102 7.10 -17.44 13.78
N GLY A 103 6.39 -17.50 12.66
CA GLY A 103 6.35 -18.65 11.76
C GLY A 103 5.60 -19.84 12.32
N GLY A 104 4.47 -19.60 12.99
CA GLY A 104 3.69 -20.64 13.66
C GLY A 104 4.40 -21.21 14.88
N GLY A 105 5.16 -20.38 15.60
CA GLY A 105 5.97 -20.80 16.74
C GLY A 105 7.30 -21.47 16.39
N ARG A 106 7.82 -21.32 15.17
CA ARG A 106 9.09 -21.93 14.75
C ARG A 106 10.31 -21.11 15.16
N LEU A 107 10.19 -19.79 15.22
CA LEU A 107 11.31 -18.87 15.47
C LEU A 107 11.02 -18.02 16.70
N LEU A 108 11.98 -17.99 17.63
CA LEU A 108 11.99 -17.11 18.80
C LEU A 108 13.16 -16.13 18.64
N ARG A 109 12.86 -14.82 18.68
CA ARG A 109 13.85 -13.75 18.49
C ARG A 109 13.76 -12.75 19.63
N SER A 110 14.90 -12.21 20.04
CA SER A 110 14.99 -11.06 20.93
C SER A 110 15.65 -9.88 20.22
N TRP A 111 15.02 -8.72 20.31
CA TRP A 111 15.42 -7.49 19.65
C TRP A 111 15.79 -6.45 20.70
N GLU A 112 16.92 -5.78 20.49
CA GLU A 112 17.26 -4.60 21.26
C GLU A 112 16.41 -3.43 20.77
N THR A 113 15.52 -2.94 21.64
CA THR A 113 14.58 -1.86 21.27
C THR A 113 15.26 -0.54 20.92
N ASN A 114 16.52 -0.35 21.35
CA ASN A 114 17.23 0.90 21.19
C ASN A 114 17.73 1.15 19.77
N ILE A 115 18.50 0.20 19.28
CA ILE A 115 19.16 0.22 17.97
C ILE A 115 18.29 -0.49 16.93
N GLY A 116 17.44 -1.42 17.38
CA GLY A 116 16.80 -2.40 16.51
C GLY A 116 17.76 -3.54 16.15
N GLY A 117 18.80 -3.79 16.94
CA GLY A 117 19.67 -4.94 16.74
C GLY A 117 18.94 -6.25 17.09
N LEU A 118 19.32 -7.35 16.46
CA LEU A 118 18.93 -8.68 16.90
C LEU A 118 19.92 -9.13 17.99
N ASN A 119 19.42 -9.39 19.21
CA ASN A 119 20.25 -9.90 20.30
C ASN A 119 20.58 -11.38 20.07
N TRP A 120 19.56 -12.18 19.78
CA TRP A 120 19.67 -13.61 19.50
C TRP A 120 18.43 -14.15 18.77
N GLU A 121 18.61 -15.28 18.10
CA GLU A 121 17.55 -16.02 17.41
C GLU A 121 17.72 -17.53 17.67
N THR A 122 16.61 -18.18 18.04
CA THR A 122 16.56 -19.62 18.32
C THR A 122 15.43 -20.26 17.53
N SER A 123 15.71 -21.40 16.89
CA SER A 123 14.68 -22.22 16.27
C SER A 123 14.04 -23.16 17.29
N LEU A 124 12.73 -23.06 17.45
CA LEU A 124 11.95 -23.94 18.32
C LEU A 124 11.51 -25.20 17.56
N GLU A 125 11.11 -26.24 18.29
CA GLU A 125 10.63 -27.50 17.69
C GLU A 125 9.38 -27.32 16.81
N THR A 126 9.04 -28.30 15.97
CA THR A 126 7.82 -28.21 15.16
C THR A 126 6.58 -28.43 16.04
N GLY A 127 5.56 -27.60 15.90
CA GLY A 127 4.29 -27.76 16.61
C GLY A 127 3.46 -26.49 16.58
N SER A 128 2.14 -26.63 16.73
CA SER A 128 1.22 -25.49 16.74
C SER A 128 1.45 -24.62 17.99
N PHE A 129 1.78 -23.35 17.79
CA PHE A 129 1.91 -22.35 18.84
C PHE A 129 0.58 -22.09 19.54
N GLN A 130 0.60 -21.95 20.87
CA GLN A 130 -0.57 -21.63 21.67
C GLN A 130 -0.38 -20.31 22.41
N MET A 131 0.68 -20.19 23.21
CA MET A 131 0.96 -19.00 24.01
C MET A 131 2.46 -18.85 24.28
N ALA A 132 2.92 -17.62 24.43
CA ALA A 132 4.22 -17.32 25.02
C ALA A 132 4.02 -16.38 26.21
N SER A 133 4.80 -16.59 27.27
CA SER A 133 4.76 -15.73 28.46
C SER A 133 6.16 -15.54 29.02
N LEU A 134 6.40 -14.37 29.60
CA LEU A 134 7.61 -14.07 30.36
C LEU A 134 7.48 -14.68 31.75
N VAL A 135 8.51 -15.36 32.23
CA VAL A 135 8.50 -15.96 33.56
C VAL A 135 9.74 -15.56 34.36
N GLY A 136 9.55 -15.42 35.66
CA GLY A 136 10.55 -14.86 36.56
C GLY A 136 10.42 -15.36 37.99
N THR A 137 11.50 -15.21 38.73
CA THR A 137 11.60 -15.53 40.16
C THR A 137 12.18 -14.34 40.90
N GLN A 138 11.78 -14.14 42.16
CA GLN A 138 12.29 -13.07 43.01
C GLN A 138 12.16 -11.66 42.39
N GLY A 139 11.07 -11.41 41.65
CA GLY A 139 10.81 -10.11 41.03
C GLY A 139 11.59 -9.82 39.74
N MET A 140 12.45 -10.73 39.29
CA MET A 140 13.20 -10.61 38.03
C MET A 140 12.71 -11.60 36.98
N VAL A 141 12.41 -11.10 35.79
CA VAL A 141 12.15 -11.94 34.60
C VAL A 141 13.47 -12.48 34.08
N ARG A 142 13.56 -13.81 33.92
CA ARG A 142 14.80 -14.48 33.47
C ARG A 142 14.57 -15.40 32.28
N TYR A 143 13.34 -15.86 32.08
CA TYR A 143 13.04 -16.88 31.09
C TYR A 143 11.80 -16.52 30.27
N VAL A 144 11.68 -17.17 29.12
CA VAL A 144 10.52 -17.14 28.24
C VAL A 144 9.95 -18.55 28.17
N ALA A 145 8.71 -18.71 28.61
CA ALA A 145 7.97 -19.95 28.47
C ALA A 145 7.19 -19.93 27.16
N VAL A 146 7.37 -20.96 26.32
CA VAL A 146 6.67 -21.12 25.05
C VAL A 146 5.86 -22.41 25.09
N LEU A 147 4.55 -22.26 25.01
CA LEU A 147 3.58 -23.34 24.97
C LEU A 147 3.19 -23.67 23.54
N LYS A 148 3.36 -24.94 23.19
CA LYS A 148 2.84 -25.56 21.98
C LYS A 148 1.85 -26.65 22.35
N LYS A 149 1.10 -27.13 21.35
CA LYS A 149 0.05 -28.14 21.56
C LYS A 149 0.47 -29.33 22.45
N GLY A 150 1.70 -29.83 22.32
CA GLY A 150 2.18 -31.00 23.07
C GLY A 150 3.47 -30.83 23.86
N VAL A 151 4.06 -29.63 23.88
CA VAL A 151 5.34 -29.37 24.55
C VAL A 151 5.31 -28.00 25.20
N LEU A 152 5.78 -27.92 26.44
CA LEU A 152 6.16 -26.67 27.09
C LEU A 152 7.69 -26.56 27.05
N SER A 153 8.20 -25.44 26.55
CA SER A 153 9.65 -25.19 26.53
C SER A 153 9.98 -23.91 27.26
N LEU A 154 11.09 -23.92 27.99
CA LEU A 154 11.58 -22.78 28.76
C LEU A 154 12.95 -22.34 28.22
N HIS A 155 13.08 -21.06 27.87
CA HIS A 155 14.29 -20.49 27.25
C HIS A 155 14.83 -19.34 28.07
N TYR A 156 16.14 -19.16 28.13
CA TYR A 156 16.78 -18.01 28.78
C TYR A 156 16.52 -16.73 27.99
N LEU A 157 16.11 -15.64 28.67
CA LEU A 157 15.85 -14.35 28.02
C LEU A 157 17.12 -13.69 27.47
N SER A 158 18.28 -13.93 28.08
CA SER A 158 19.53 -13.26 27.73
C SER A 158 20.20 -13.80 26.46
N ASN A 159 20.09 -15.11 26.20
CA ASN A 159 20.76 -15.75 25.06
C ASN A 159 19.84 -16.63 24.20
N GLY A 160 18.59 -16.86 24.60
CA GLY A 160 17.64 -17.69 23.88
C GLY A 160 17.91 -19.20 23.93
N HIS A 161 18.88 -19.65 24.73
CA HIS A 161 19.14 -21.08 24.86
C HIS A 161 17.99 -21.77 25.58
N GLN A 162 17.64 -22.97 25.13
CA GLN A 162 16.68 -23.82 25.81
C GLN A 162 17.27 -24.29 27.14
N LYS A 163 16.53 -24.05 28.23
CA LYS A 163 16.86 -24.59 29.55
C LYS A 163 16.37 -26.02 29.66
N TRP A 164 15.08 -26.23 29.37
CA TRP A 164 14.44 -27.54 29.33
C TRP A 164 13.21 -27.46 28.41
N ALA A 165 12.74 -28.62 27.95
CA ALA A 165 11.49 -28.77 27.24
C ALA A 165 10.84 -30.08 27.67
N GLU A 166 9.56 -30.02 28.02
CA GLU A 166 8.83 -31.12 28.63
C GLU A 166 7.54 -31.39 27.87
N HIS A 167 7.24 -32.68 27.71
CA HIS A 167 6.04 -33.12 27.01
C HIS A 167 4.81 -32.96 27.89
N LEU A 168 3.72 -32.51 27.26
CA LEU A 168 2.44 -32.35 27.93
C LEU A 168 1.68 -33.69 27.92
N PRO A 169 1.21 -34.19 29.09
CA PRO A 169 0.33 -35.35 29.19
C PRO A 169 -0.91 -35.19 28.30
N GLU A 170 -1.43 -36.29 27.74
CA GLU A 170 -2.75 -36.29 27.06
C GLU A 170 -2.96 -35.19 25.99
N SER A 171 -1.89 -34.75 25.31
CA SER A 171 -1.92 -33.64 24.35
C SER A 171 -2.77 -33.88 23.09
N GLU A 172 -3.28 -35.09 22.89
CA GLU A 172 -4.27 -35.40 21.84
C GLU A 172 -5.70 -35.03 22.25
N THR A 173 -6.05 -35.20 23.52
CA THR A 173 -7.40 -34.97 24.06
C THR A 173 -7.53 -33.60 24.74
N VAL A 174 -6.47 -33.15 25.42
CA VAL A 174 -6.43 -31.88 26.15
C VAL A 174 -5.79 -30.81 25.28
N GLN A 175 -6.49 -29.68 25.12
CA GLN A 175 -5.96 -28.51 24.44
C GLN A 175 -5.36 -27.54 25.45
N TYR A 176 -4.03 -27.54 25.59
CA TYR A 176 -3.31 -26.58 26.42
C TYR A 176 -3.27 -25.20 25.77
N GLN A 177 -3.77 -24.18 26.46
CA GLN A 177 -4.01 -22.84 25.89
C GLN A 177 -3.40 -21.70 26.71
N LEU A 178 -3.23 -21.85 28.02
CA LEU A 178 -2.76 -20.78 28.91
C LEU A 178 -1.50 -21.19 29.68
N VAL A 179 -0.58 -20.24 29.81
CA VAL A 179 0.60 -20.33 30.70
C VAL A 179 0.55 -19.18 31.69
N TYR A 180 0.64 -19.51 32.96
CA TYR A 180 0.71 -18.52 34.03
C TYR A 180 1.89 -18.83 34.96
N SER A 181 2.63 -17.80 35.32
CA SER A 181 3.66 -17.88 36.35
C SER A 181 3.65 -16.59 37.14
N TYR A 182 3.99 -16.72 38.41
CA TYR A 182 4.22 -15.61 39.31
C TYR A 182 5.37 -16.03 40.23
N GLY A 183 6.03 -15.07 40.88
CA GLY A 183 7.39 -15.18 41.45
C GLY A 183 7.71 -16.28 42.49
N LYS A 184 6.86 -17.30 42.68
CA LYS A 184 7.06 -18.50 43.50
C LYS A 184 7.90 -19.61 42.83
N GLY A 185 8.40 -19.42 41.60
CA GLY A 185 9.29 -20.38 40.94
C GLY A 185 8.62 -21.61 40.33
N VAL A 186 7.32 -21.54 40.09
CA VAL A 186 6.55 -22.56 39.39
C VAL A 186 5.86 -21.98 38.17
N ILE A 187 5.58 -22.83 37.18
CA ILE A 187 4.85 -22.48 35.96
C ILE A 187 3.58 -23.33 35.92
N HIS A 188 2.43 -22.68 35.85
CA HIS A 188 1.14 -23.33 35.69
C HIS A 188 0.77 -23.34 34.20
N VAL A 189 0.48 -24.51 33.66
CA VAL A 189 -0.07 -24.70 32.32
C VAL A 189 -1.50 -25.19 32.47
N LEU A 190 -2.42 -24.55 31.77
CA LEU A 190 -3.83 -24.91 31.78
C LEU A 190 -4.26 -25.39 30.40
N GLY A 191 -4.92 -26.54 30.39
CA GLY A 191 -5.55 -27.10 29.22
C GLY A 191 -6.99 -27.46 29.46
N VAL A 192 -7.75 -27.54 28.37
CA VAL A 192 -9.17 -27.88 28.39
C VAL A 192 -9.42 -29.07 27.51
N ALA A 193 -10.09 -30.08 28.05
CA ALA A 193 -10.80 -31.09 27.29
C ALA A 193 -12.22 -30.54 27.06
N PRO A 194 -12.58 -30.15 25.82
CA PRO A 194 -13.85 -29.46 25.56
C PRO A 194 -15.05 -30.22 26.12
N GLN A 195 -15.90 -29.51 26.85
CA GLN A 195 -17.11 -30.05 27.50
C GLN A 195 -16.86 -31.21 28.47
N SER A 196 -15.67 -31.30 29.07
CA SER A 196 -15.32 -32.38 30.00
C SER A 196 -14.66 -31.87 31.27
N TYR A 197 -13.39 -31.47 31.20
CA TYR A 197 -12.61 -31.03 32.35
C TYR A 197 -11.50 -30.06 31.94
N VAL A 198 -11.02 -29.29 32.91
CA VAL A 198 -9.81 -28.48 32.82
C VAL A 198 -8.66 -29.23 33.49
N ASP A 199 -7.54 -29.37 32.79
CA ASP A 199 -6.31 -29.97 33.29
C ASP A 199 -5.31 -28.87 33.64
N ILE A 200 -4.81 -28.88 34.87
CA ILE A 200 -3.87 -27.90 35.41
C ILE A 200 -2.61 -28.63 35.79
N ILE A 201 -1.51 -28.27 35.14
CA ILE A 201 -0.20 -28.87 35.36
C ILE A 201 0.73 -27.80 35.92
N THR A 202 1.45 -28.13 36.98
CA THR A 202 2.45 -27.25 37.58
C THR A 202 3.84 -27.82 37.35
N PHE A 203 4.69 -27.03 36.73
CA PHE A 203 6.08 -27.37 36.44
C PHE A 203 7.02 -26.62 37.38
N SER A 204 8.08 -27.29 37.83
CA SER A 204 9.21 -26.62 38.49
C SER A 204 9.96 -25.77 37.46
N MET A 205 10.23 -24.51 37.78
CA MET A 205 11.01 -23.64 36.89
C MET A 205 12.49 -24.06 36.82
N GLU A 206 13.00 -24.76 37.84
CA GLU A 206 14.40 -25.19 37.90
C GLU A 206 14.67 -26.36 36.98
N ASP A 207 13.95 -27.47 37.16
CA ASP A 207 14.27 -28.75 36.53
C ASP A 207 13.24 -29.19 35.48
N GLY A 208 12.10 -28.50 35.36
CA GLY A 208 11.03 -28.88 34.43
C GLY A 208 10.16 -30.05 34.94
N GLU A 209 10.42 -30.60 36.11
CA GLU A 209 9.57 -31.69 36.65
C GLU A 209 8.13 -31.24 36.93
N ILE A 210 7.17 -32.11 36.63
CA ILE A 210 5.76 -31.92 36.98
C ILE A 210 5.60 -32.12 38.49
N THR A 211 5.36 -31.03 39.22
CA THR A 211 5.18 -31.06 40.68
C THR A 211 3.75 -31.41 41.09
N LYS A 212 2.76 -31.03 40.28
CA LYS A 212 1.33 -31.28 40.54
C LYS A 212 0.58 -31.35 39.20
N GLN A 213 -0.39 -32.26 39.12
CA GLN A 213 -1.38 -32.29 38.05
C GLN A 213 -2.77 -32.45 38.66
N VAL A 214 -3.71 -31.61 38.26
CA VAL A 214 -5.08 -31.60 38.78
C VAL A 214 -6.06 -31.51 37.62
N LYS A 215 -7.02 -32.43 37.60
CA LYS A 215 -8.14 -32.41 36.66
C LYS A 215 -9.41 -31.96 37.38
N VAL A 216 -10.03 -30.89 36.91
CA VAL A 216 -11.26 -30.32 37.49
C VAL A 216 -12.39 -30.44 36.49
N ALA A 217 -13.48 -31.09 36.88
CA ALA A 217 -14.65 -31.27 36.02
C ALA A 217 -15.26 -29.90 35.64
N ALA A 218 -15.41 -29.67 34.34
CA ALA A 218 -15.95 -28.44 33.77
C ALA A 218 -16.69 -28.78 32.46
N PRO A 219 -17.91 -29.33 32.53
CA PRO A 219 -18.63 -29.78 31.34
C PRO A 219 -19.16 -28.62 30.47
N TRP A 220 -19.16 -27.40 31.00
CA TRP A 220 -19.65 -26.19 30.33
C TRP A 220 -18.57 -25.49 29.49
N ILE A 221 -17.28 -25.68 29.79
CA ILE A 221 -16.20 -24.93 29.13
C ILE A 221 -15.82 -25.55 27.78
N THR A 222 -15.69 -24.69 26.77
CA THR A 222 -15.26 -25.08 25.42
C THR A 222 -13.84 -24.62 25.10
N THR A 223 -13.47 -23.42 25.55
CA THR A 223 -12.17 -22.79 25.33
C THR A 223 -11.77 -21.98 26.57
N LEU A 224 -10.48 -21.92 26.87
CA LEU A 224 -9.91 -21.05 27.89
C LEU A 224 -9.54 -19.68 27.32
N ASN A 225 -9.14 -19.63 26.04
CA ASN A 225 -8.68 -18.40 25.40
C ASN A 225 -9.81 -17.35 25.32
N GLY A 226 -9.60 -16.18 25.94
CA GLY A 226 -10.55 -15.06 26.01
C GLY A 226 -11.72 -15.23 26.99
N ALA A 227 -12.12 -16.47 27.28
CA ALA A 227 -13.20 -16.77 28.23
C ALA A 227 -12.72 -16.79 29.70
N CYS A 228 -11.44 -17.10 29.91
CA CYS A 228 -10.82 -17.20 31.22
C CYS A 228 -9.59 -16.30 31.36
N GLY A 229 -9.29 -15.91 32.60
CA GLY A 229 -8.07 -15.19 32.94
C GLY A 229 -7.64 -15.49 34.37
N VAL A 230 -6.35 -15.31 34.65
CA VAL A 230 -5.79 -15.51 36.00
C VAL A 230 -5.63 -14.17 36.71
N ILE A 231 -6.19 -14.08 37.91
CA ILE A 231 -6.16 -12.88 38.77
C ILE A 231 -5.49 -13.19 40.11
N ASP A 232 -5.07 -12.11 40.79
CA ASP A 232 -4.45 -12.15 42.13
C ASP A 232 -3.32 -13.20 42.23
N GLN A 233 -3.30 -14.02 43.30
CA GLN A 233 -2.29 -15.06 43.55
C GLN A 233 -2.66 -16.40 42.90
N GLY A 234 -2.89 -16.41 41.58
CA GLY A 234 -3.16 -17.64 40.85
C GLY A 234 -4.60 -18.16 40.97
N LEU A 235 -5.58 -17.25 40.95
CA LEU A 235 -6.99 -17.59 40.86
C LEU A 235 -7.44 -17.56 39.39
N LEU A 236 -7.89 -18.68 38.85
CA LEU A 236 -8.51 -18.74 37.53
C LEU A 236 -9.96 -18.30 37.64
N VAL A 237 -10.35 -17.31 36.85
CA VAL A 237 -11.74 -16.87 36.69
C VAL A 237 -12.16 -17.11 35.25
N CYS A 238 -13.30 -17.73 35.07
CA CYS A 238 -13.88 -18.05 33.78
C CYS A 238 -15.33 -17.59 33.71
N ALA A 239 -15.76 -17.08 32.57
CA ALA A 239 -17.16 -16.69 32.34
C ALA A 239 -17.83 -17.69 31.38
N ASP A 240 -18.99 -18.21 31.76
CA ASP A 240 -19.79 -19.07 30.89
C ASP A 240 -21.07 -18.38 30.41
N LYS A 241 -21.34 -18.52 29.11
CA LYS A 241 -22.54 -17.98 28.45
C LYS A 241 -23.78 -18.81 28.77
N GLY A 242 -23.63 -20.13 28.88
CA GLY A 242 -24.73 -21.07 29.08
C GLY A 242 -25.33 -20.93 30.48
N THR A 243 -24.50 -21.08 31.51
CA THR A 243 -24.92 -21.01 32.91
C THR A 243 -24.99 -19.60 33.48
N ARG A 244 -24.53 -18.59 32.73
CA ARG A 244 -24.54 -17.16 33.11
C ARG A 244 -23.92 -16.92 34.49
N SER A 245 -22.83 -17.62 34.75
CA SER A 245 -22.13 -17.61 36.03
C SER A 245 -20.63 -17.42 35.81
N LEU A 246 -19.97 -16.82 36.79
CA LEU A 246 -18.51 -16.77 36.87
C LEU A 246 -18.05 -17.99 37.67
N TYR A 247 -17.14 -18.76 37.09
CA TYR A 247 -16.49 -19.86 37.77
C TYR A 247 -15.13 -19.43 38.28
N ILE A 248 -14.83 -19.77 39.53
CA ILE A 248 -13.55 -19.51 40.16
C ILE A 248 -12.86 -20.81 40.56
N LEU A 249 -11.54 -20.84 40.39
CA LEU A 249 -10.70 -21.96 40.78
C LEU A 249 -9.33 -21.45 41.24
N SER A 250 -8.97 -21.74 42.49
CA SER A 250 -7.60 -21.54 42.96
C SER A 250 -6.68 -22.60 42.35
N LEU A 251 -5.62 -22.18 41.65
CA LEU A 251 -4.65 -23.09 41.06
C LEU A 251 -3.81 -23.83 42.11
N GLU A 252 -3.76 -23.33 43.35
CA GLU A 252 -2.94 -23.91 44.42
C GLU A 252 -3.72 -24.85 45.35
N THR A 253 -4.88 -24.40 45.83
CA THR A 253 -5.54 -24.99 47.01
C THR A 253 -6.85 -25.71 46.72
N GLU A 254 -7.59 -25.33 45.67
CA GLU A 254 -8.94 -25.84 45.43
C GLU A 254 -8.98 -26.90 44.32
N LEU A 255 -9.88 -27.88 44.49
CA LEU A 255 -10.06 -29.02 43.57
C LEU A 255 -11.41 -28.99 42.83
N GLN A 256 -12.26 -28.01 43.10
CA GLN A 256 -13.57 -27.84 42.49
C GLN A 256 -13.76 -26.38 42.10
N MET A 257 -14.39 -26.13 40.94
CA MET A 257 -14.77 -24.79 40.56
C MET A 257 -16.01 -24.35 41.35
N LYS A 258 -15.96 -23.17 41.94
CA LYS A 258 -17.11 -22.55 42.58
C LYS A 258 -17.81 -21.64 41.56
N ASP A 259 -19.11 -21.77 41.43
CA ASP A 259 -19.94 -20.92 40.57
C ASP A 259 -20.51 -19.74 41.36
N ILE A 260 -20.46 -18.56 40.75
CA ILE A 260 -21.05 -17.34 41.27
C ILE A 260 -21.99 -16.79 40.17
N PRO A 261 -23.31 -16.81 40.37
CA PRO A 261 -24.25 -16.38 39.35
C PRO A 261 -24.13 -14.87 39.10
N LEU A 262 -24.08 -14.44 37.84
CA LEU A 262 -23.96 -13.02 37.48
C LEU A 262 -25.14 -12.18 37.99
N GLN A 263 -26.29 -12.80 38.21
CA GLN A 263 -27.49 -12.18 38.81
C GLN A 263 -27.24 -11.64 40.21
N SER A 264 -26.32 -12.24 40.96
CA SER A 264 -25.96 -11.78 42.31
C SER A 264 -25.15 -10.47 42.31
N LEU A 265 -24.67 -10.03 41.15
CA LEU A 265 -23.86 -8.83 40.97
C LEU A 265 -24.66 -7.63 40.45
N ASP A 266 -26.00 -7.75 40.40
CA ASP A 266 -26.93 -6.73 39.89
C ASP A 266 -26.58 -6.22 38.47
N LEU A 267 -26.04 -7.09 37.61
CA LEU A 267 -25.65 -6.75 36.25
C LEU A 267 -26.80 -7.02 35.26
N GLU A 268 -27.09 -6.06 34.38
CA GLU A 268 -28.03 -6.23 33.28
C GLU A 268 -27.32 -6.87 32.07
N PHE A 269 -27.81 -8.02 31.59
CA PHE A 269 -27.22 -8.74 30.46
C PHE A 269 -28.29 -9.14 29.42
N THR A 270 -27.93 -9.02 28.15
CA THR A 270 -28.78 -9.43 27.02
C THR A 270 -28.59 -10.92 26.70
N ALA A 271 -29.55 -11.52 25.99
CA ALA A 271 -29.51 -12.94 25.64
C ALA A 271 -28.33 -13.32 24.70
N ASP A 272 -27.70 -12.35 24.04
CA ASP A 272 -26.65 -12.52 23.03
C ASP A 272 -25.27 -12.02 23.52
N ALA A 273 -24.99 -12.23 24.82
CA ALA A 273 -23.79 -11.75 25.50
C ALA A 273 -22.51 -12.48 25.05
N ASP A 274 -21.51 -11.73 24.58
CA ASP A 274 -20.15 -12.25 24.35
C ASP A 274 -19.28 -12.03 25.60
N LEU A 275 -19.37 -12.97 26.55
CA LEU A 275 -18.61 -12.91 27.80
C LEU A 275 -17.11 -13.12 27.57
N ARG A 276 -16.30 -12.10 27.88
CA ARG A 276 -14.84 -12.15 27.83
C ARG A 276 -14.21 -11.54 29.06
N ILE A 277 -13.05 -12.08 29.47
CA ILE A 277 -12.31 -11.62 30.64
C ILE A 277 -10.99 -11.00 30.20
N PHE A 278 -10.71 -9.78 30.68
CA PHE A 278 -9.42 -9.12 30.49
C PHE A 278 -8.73 -8.90 31.84
N THR A 279 -7.53 -9.45 31.99
CA THR A 279 -6.72 -9.34 33.21
C THR A 279 -5.50 -8.47 32.97
N THR A 280 -4.82 -8.07 34.05
CA THR A 280 -3.58 -7.29 33.97
C THR A 280 -2.53 -7.83 34.93
N GLN A 281 -1.36 -8.15 34.38
CA GLN A 281 -0.17 -8.55 35.12
C GLN A 281 0.98 -7.59 34.75
N PRO A 282 1.14 -6.48 35.49
CA PRO A 282 2.12 -5.45 35.15
C PRO A 282 3.57 -5.94 35.21
N ASN A 283 3.87 -6.84 36.16
CA ASN A 283 5.17 -7.51 36.27
C ASN A 283 4.94 -9.03 36.20
N PRO A 284 5.45 -9.72 35.16
CA PRO A 284 5.32 -11.18 35.05
C PRO A 284 5.96 -11.97 36.21
N ALA A 285 6.90 -11.36 36.94
CA ALA A 285 7.50 -11.97 38.14
C ALA A 285 6.70 -11.73 39.43
N ALA A 286 5.59 -10.99 39.36
CA ALA A 286 4.69 -10.71 40.48
C ALA A 286 3.28 -11.26 40.21
N ALA A 287 2.45 -11.30 41.27
CA ALA A 287 1.06 -11.71 41.16
C ALA A 287 0.27 -10.79 40.21
N SER A 288 -0.79 -11.34 39.61
CA SER A 288 -1.72 -10.56 38.79
C SER A 288 -2.51 -9.60 39.67
N ARG A 289 -3.13 -8.57 39.10
CA ARG A 289 -4.03 -7.72 39.88
C ARG A 289 -5.33 -8.47 40.17
N ALA A 290 -5.96 -8.16 41.30
CA ALA A 290 -7.25 -8.73 41.68
C ALA A 290 -8.44 -8.10 40.92
N GLN A 291 -8.19 -7.00 40.19
CA GLN A 291 -9.17 -6.32 39.35
C GLN A 291 -9.07 -6.77 37.89
N PHE A 292 -10.21 -6.93 37.24
CA PHE A 292 -10.30 -7.38 35.85
C PHE A 292 -11.56 -6.84 35.17
N PHE A 293 -11.58 -6.84 33.83
CA PHE A 293 -12.78 -6.52 33.07
C PHE A 293 -13.56 -7.77 32.73
N LEU A 294 -14.88 -7.67 32.89
CA LEU A 294 -15.85 -8.55 32.26
C LEU A 294 -16.56 -7.79 31.14
N GLN A 295 -16.44 -8.26 29.92
CA GLN A 295 -17.23 -7.77 28.79
C GLN A 295 -18.56 -8.51 28.77
N LEU A 296 -19.67 -7.77 28.83
CA LEU A 296 -21.02 -8.34 28.79
C LEU A 296 -21.61 -8.29 27.38
N SER A 297 -21.33 -7.20 26.67
CA SER A 297 -21.70 -7.01 25.26
C SER A 297 -20.60 -6.24 24.53
N PRO A 298 -20.64 -6.12 23.18
CA PRO A 298 -19.65 -5.37 22.42
C PRO A 298 -19.45 -3.92 22.87
N SER A 299 -20.44 -3.31 23.54
CA SER A 299 -20.40 -1.91 24.01
C SER A 299 -20.58 -1.77 25.53
N HIS A 300 -20.46 -2.85 26.28
CA HIS A 300 -20.73 -2.89 27.73
C HIS A 300 -19.64 -3.66 28.47
N PHE A 301 -18.93 -2.96 29.34
CA PHE A 301 -17.83 -3.51 30.14
C PHE A 301 -18.05 -3.23 31.62
N VAL A 302 -17.66 -4.16 32.48
CA VAL A 302 -17.74 -4.01 33.93
C VAL A 302 -16.37 -4.24 34.54
N LEU A 303 -15.92 -3.33 35.40
CA LEU A 303 -14.73 -3.52 36.23
C LEU A 303 -15.12 -4.21 37.53
N LEU A 304 -14.63 -5.43 37.70
CA LEU A 304 -14.85 -6.25 38.89
C LEU A 304 -13.58 -6.32 39.72
N GLN A 305 -13.74 -6.49 41.03
CA GLN A 305 -12.66 -6.79 41.97
C GLN A 305 -12.98 -8.07 42.72
N TYR A 306 -11.97 -8.93 42.87
CA TYR A 306 -12.03 -10.07 43.78
C TYR A 306 -11.34 -9.72 45.11
N ARG A 307 -12.05 -9.88 46.23
CA ARG A 307 -11.49 -9.73 47.58
C ARG A 307 -12.28 -10.59 48.56
N ASP A 308 -11.58 -11.28 49.46
CA ASP A 308 -12.17 -12.09 50.54
C ASP A 308 -13.23 -13.12 50.08
N GLY A 309 -13.03 -13.70 48.89
CA GLY A 309 -13.93 -14.72 48.34
C GLY A 309 -15.18 -14.18 47.62
N LEU A 310 -15.35 -12.86 47.53
CA LEU A 310 -16.49 -12.21 46.89
C LEU A 310 -16.05 -11.33 45.71
N PHE A 311 -16.90 -11.26 44.69
CA PHE A 311 -16.77 -10.30 43.60
C PHE A 311 -17.55 -9.03 43.95
N SER A 312 -16.91 -7.88 43.79
CA SER A 312 -17.57 -6.57 43.91
C SER A 312 -17.49 -5.81 42.58
N PRO A 313 -18.61 -5.31 42.04
CA PRO A 313 -18.59 -4.42 40.90
C PRO A 313 -18.10 -3.04 41.34
N LEU A 314 -16.94 -2.62 40.82
CA LEU A 314 -16.37 -1.30 41.10
C LEU A 314 -16.96 -0.23 40.20
N ARG A 315 -17.18 -0.57 38.92
CA ARG A 315 -17.72 0.36 37.94
C ARG A 315 -18.37 -0.39 36.78
N ASP A 316 -19.56 0.04 36.41
CA ASP A 316 -20.22 -0.35 35.17
C ASP A 316 -20.02 0.71 34.08
N PHE A 317 -19.65 0.28 32.87
CA PHE A 317 -19.38 1.10 31.70
C PHE A 317 -20.34 0.75 30.55
N HIS A 318 -21.44 1.50 30.44
CA HIS A 318 -22.33 1.44 29.28
C HIS A 318 -21.77 2.27 28.10
N GLN A 319 -22.15 1.89 26.87
CA GLN A 319 -21.79 2.61 25.63
C GLN A 319 -20.28 2.85 25.46
N THR A 320 -19.48 1.89 25.91
CA THR A 320 -18.03 1.95 25.91
C THR A 320 -17.52 1.03 24.82
N ALA A 321 -16.79 1.58 23.85
CA ALA A 321 -16.32 0.81 22.69
C ALA A 321 -15.11 -0.06 23.04
N LEU A 322 -14.14 0.50 23.79
CA LEU A 322 -12.87 -0.15 24.10
C LEU A 322 -12.42 0.21 25.52
N VAL A 323 -11.70 -0.72 26.16
CA VAL A 323 -11.05 -0.53 27.46
C VAL A 323 -9.59 -0.99 27.40
N SER A 324 -8.73 -0.39 28.21
CA SER A 324 -7.31 -0.73 28.27
C SER A 324 -6.75 -0.53 29.67
N PHE A 325 -5.92 -1.47 30.13
CA PHE A 325 -5.17 -1.35 31.39
C PHE A 325 -3.81 -0.70 31.14
N ALA A 326 -3.35 0.10 32.10
CA ALA A 326 -1.99 0.60 32.10
C ALA A 326 -1.48 0.83 33.52
N THR A 327 -0.17 0.69 33.73
CA THR A 327 0.45 0.80 35.06
C THR A 327 1.67 1.70 35.01
N VAL A 328 1.81 2.59 36.00
CA VAL A 328 3.03 3.40 36.22
C VAL A 328 3.44 3.29 37.67
N GLY A 329 4.65 2.77 37.91
CA GLY A 329 5.08 2.45 39.26
C GLY A 329 4.07 1.49 39.91
N GLU A 330 3.47 1.92 41.01
CA GLU A 330 2.45 1.14 41.72
C GLU A 330 1.01 1.45 41.28
N LYS A 331 0.77 2.62 40.66
CA LYS A 331 -0.58 3.07 40.26
C LYS A 331 -1.02 2.32 39.01
N THR A 332 -2.11 1.56 39.13
CA THR A 332 -2.78 0.91 37.99
C THR A 332 -4.03 1.68 37.62
N VAL A 333 -4.14 2.04 36.35
CA VAL A 333 -5.25 2.81 35.79
C VAL A 333 -5.90 2.05 34.64
N VAL A 334 -7.15 2.44 34.40
CA VAL A 334 -8.00 1.95 33.34
C VAL A 334 -8.31 3.13 32.43
N ALA A 335 -8.21 2.95 31.12
CA ALA A 335 -8.81 3.87 30.15
C ALA A 335 -10.08 3.24 29.56
N GLY A 336 -11.16 4.03 29.50
CA GLY A 336 -12.39 3.69 28.79
C GLY A 336 -12.64 4.67 27.65
N LEU A 337 -12.94 4.14 26.46
CA LEU A 337 -13.33 4.91 25.27
C LEU A 337 -14.86 4.93 25.14
N HIS A 338 -15.46 6.06 25.49
CA HIS A 338 -16.91 6.24 25.53
C HIS A 338 -17.41 6.99 24.31
N CYS A 339 -18.61 6.65 23.86
CA CYS A 339 -19.34 7.44 22.90
C CYS A 339 -19.78 8.78 23.50
N LYS A 340 -19.59 9.90 22.80
CA LYS A 340 -20.14 11.19 23.26
C LYS A 340 -21.57 11.32 22.75
N ASN A 341 -22.56 11.05 23.60
CA ASN A 341 -23.94 11.41 23.32
C ASN A 341 -24.18 12.86 23.76
N GLU A 342 -24.64 13.70 22.84
CA GLU A 342 -25.35 14.92 23.24
C GLU A 342 -26.69 14.50 23.85
N LEU A 343 -26.87 14.72 25.15
CA LEU A 343 -28.20 14.76 25.73
C LEU A 343 -28.91 15.95 25.07
N VAL A 344 -29.65 15.69 23.99
CA VAL A 344 -30.67 16.63 23.52
C VAL A 344 -31.62 16.81 24.69
N GLN A 345 -31.58 17.98 25.32
CA GLN A 345 -32.61 18.37 26.28
C GLN A 345 -33.94 18.32 25.52
N LEU A 346 -34.76 17.31 25.84
CA LEU A 346 -36.14 17.21 25.39
C LEU A 346 -36.87 18.47 25.88
N SER A 347 -37.02 19.46 25.01
CA SER A 347 -38.09 20.44 25.13
C SER A 347 -39.41 19.69 24.98
N GLU A 348 -40.21 19.70 26.03
CA GLU A 348 -41.53 19.08 26.08
C GLU A 348 -42.43 19.56 24.93
N SER A 349 -42.78 18.63 24.04
CA SER A 349 -44.10 18.62 23.40
C SER A 349 -44.49 17.15 23.14
N PRO A 350 -45.63 16.67 23.67
CA PRO A 350 -46.06 15.30 23.44
C PRO A 350 -46.95 15.28 22.20
N GLU A 351 -46.54 14.59 21.14
CA GLU A 351 -47.46 13.90 20.22
C GLU A 351 -46.70 13.08 19.16
N SER A 352 -47.24 11.90 18.86
CA SER A 352 -46.78 10.85 17.93
C SER A 352 -45.67 9.90 18.42
N ALA A 353 -46.11 8.87 19.14
CA ALA A 353 -45.33 7.65 19.39
C ALA A 353 -45.43 6.72 18.16
N GLU A 354 -44.41 6.74 17.30
CA GLU A 354 -44.08 5.59 16.45
C GLU A 354 -42.94 4.81 17.11
N GLN A 355 -43.10 3.48 17.13
CA GLN A 355 -42.22 2.53 17.81
C GLN A 355 -40.78 2.58 17.24
N PRO A 356 -39.73 2.60 18.07
CA PRO A 356 -38.37 2.39 17.58
C PRO A 356 -38.20 0.91 17.21
N SER A 357 -37.89 0.67 15.94
CA SER A 357 -37.53 -0.65 15.44
C SER A 357 -36.25 -1.15 16.11
N ALA A 358 -36.34 -2.34 16.70
CA ALA A 358 -35.24 -3.06 17.33
C ALA A 358 -34.30 -3.64 16.27
N GLN A 359 -33.42 -2.80 15.73
CA GLN A 359 -32.14 -3.24 15.14
C GLN A 359 -31.05 -2.30 15.66
N GLY A 360 -30.35 -2.75 16.70
CA GLY A 360 -29.29 -2.02 17.37
C GLY A 360 -28.13 -1.75 16.43
N SER A 361 -28.09 -0.55 15.84
CA SER A 361 -26.86 0.01 15.30
C SER A 361 -26.20 0.82 16.42
N SER A 362 -25.14 0.26 16.96
CA SER A 362 -24.20 0.88 17.89
C SER A 362 -23.36 1.98 17.20
N GLN A 363 -24.01 2.88 16.44
CA GLN A 363 -23.32 3.99 15.79
C GLN A 363 -23.31 5.21 16.71
N CYS A 364 -22.10 5.66 17.03
CA CYS A 364 -21.90 6.88 17.80
C CYS A 364 -22.39 8.10 17.00
N PRO A 365 -23.32 8.91 17.54
CA PRO A 365 -23.70 10.16 16.89
C PRO A 365 -22.45 11.04 16.71
N ASN A 366 -22.24 11.53 15.48
CA ASN A 366 -21.09 12.34 15.05
C ASN A 366 -19.69 11.72 15.17
N HIS A 367 -19.53 10.41 15.43
CA HIS A 367 -18.21 9.73 15.54
C HIS A 367 -17.23 10.43 16.49
N THR A 368 -17.77 11.02 17.56
CA THR A 368 -16.98 11.65 18.62
C THR A 368 -16.89 10.75 19.84
N TYR A 369 -15.67 10.56 20.33
CA TYR A 369 -15.35 9.67 21.42
C TYR A 369 -14.62 10.40 22.54
N ASN A 370 -14.91 10.02 23.79
CA ASN A 370 -14.22 10.51 24.97
C ASN A 370 -13.40 9.40 25.60
N ILE A 371 -12.09 9.63 25.76
CA ILE A 371 -11.22 8.74 26.53
C ILE A 371 -11.13 9.29 27.95
N ASN A 372 -11.48 8.47 28.94
CA ASN A 372 -11.42 8.82 30.36
C ASN A 372 -10.51 7.83 31.10
N LEU A 373 -9.75 8.31 32.08
CA LEU A 373 -9.00 7.46 33.01
C LEU A 373 -9.76 7.22 34.30
N TYR A 374 -9.66 5.99 34.81
CA TYR A 374 -10.21 5.53 36.07
C TYR A 374 -9.12 4.82 36.87
N LEU A 375 -9.18 4.93 38.20
CA LEU A 375 -8.26 4.23 39.08
C LEU A 375 -8.74 2.79 39.27
N ALA A 376 -7.91 1.80 38.95
CA ALA A 376 -8.33 0.40 38.92
C ALA A 376 -8.82 -0.12 40.28
N GLU A 377 -8.21 0.34 41.37
CA GLU A 377 -8.53 -0.13 42.73
C GLU A 377 -9.87 0.36 43.28
N THR A 378 -10.37 1.50 42.78
CA THR A 378 -11.57 2.15 43.34
C THR A 378 -12.68 2.36 42.31
N GLY A 379 -12.41 2.19 41.02
CA GLY A 379 -13.33 2.53 39.93
C GLY A 379 -13.61 4.04 39.79
N ARG A 380 -12.93 4.91 40.55
CA ARG A 380 -13.15 6.36 40.51
C ARG A 380 -12.50 6.97 39.27
N ARG A 381 -13.25 7.85 38.59
CA ARG A 381 -12.75 8.64 37.45
C ARG A 381 -11.73 9.67 37.92
N LEU A 382 -10.60 9.77 37.24
CA LEU A 382 -9.62 10.82 37.48
C LEU A 382 -10.08 12.12 36.80
N LEU A 383 -10.14 13.21 37.56
CA LEU A 383 -10.49 14.53 37.04
C LEU A 383 -9.37 15.07 36.11
N ASP A 384 -9.73 15.93 35.16
CA ASP A 384 -8.81 16.55 34.18
C ASP A 384 -8.04 15.56 33.29
N THR A 385 -8.60 14.36 33.08
CA THR A 385 -8.04 13.33 32.20
C THR A 385 -8.86 13.05 30.95
N THR A 386 -9.98 13.73 30.74
CA THR A 386 -10.81 13.52 29.54
C THR A 386 -10.06 13.97 28.29
N MET A 387 -9.97 13.10 27.27
CA MET A 387 -9.57 13.48 25.92
C MET A 387 -10.73 13.27 24.95
N THR A 388 -11.02 14.27 24.12
CA THR A 388 -12.02 14.18 23.06
C THR A 388 -11.34 13.84 21.73
N LEU A 389 -11.82 12.81 21.05
CA LEU A 389 -11.40 12.40 19.71
C LEU A 389 -12.59 12.55 18.75
N SER A 390 -12.37 13.23 17.63
CA SER A 390 -13.30 13.27 16.49
C SER A 390 -12.68 12.53 15.31
N LEU A 391 -13.39 11.54 14.75
CA LEU A 391 -12.97 10.89 13.51
C LEU A 391 -13.61 11.59 12.31
N ASP A 392 -12.79 11.91 11.31
CA ASP A 392 -13.20 12.73 10.17
C ASP A 392 -14.13 12.00 9.17
N HIS A 393 -14.24 10.67 9.26
CA HIS A 393 -14.96 9.83 8.30
C HIS A 393 -16.22 9.21 8.88
N SER A 394 -17.31 9.27 8.11
CA SER A 394 -18.56 8.58 8.41
C SER A 394 -18.38 7.06 8.27
N GLY A 395 -18.56 6.34 9.38
CA GLY A 395 -18.57 4.88 9.43
C GLY A 395 -17.23 4.21 9.77
N VAL A 396 -16.21 4.96 10.18
CA VAL A 396 -14.97 4.39 10.72
C VAL A 396 -15.11 4.23 12.23
N LEU A 397 -14.86 3.02 12.73
CA LEU A 397 -14.88 2.72 14.17
C LEU A 397 -13.46 2.49 14.70
N PRO A 398 -13.19 2.82 15.98
CA PRO A 398 -11.98 2.42 16.67
C PRO A 398 -11.99 0.90 16.94
N GLU A 399 -10.88 0.22 16.66
CA GLU A 399 -10.73 -1.24 16.82
C GLU A 399 -9.80 -1.59 17.98
N GLN A 400 -8.69 -0.86 18.16
CA GLN A 400 -7.74 -1.09 19.25
C GLN A 400 -7.36 0.20 19.97
N LEU A 401 -7.14 0.09 21.28
CA LEU A 401 -6.74 1.18 22.17
C LEU A 401 -5.55 0.74 23.02
N TYR A 402 -4.44 1.47 22.89
CA TYR A 402 -3.28 1.29 23.75
C TYR A 402 -2.93 2.58 24.49
N ILE A 403 -2.51 2.46 25.74
CA ILE A 403 -2.33 3.60 26.64
C ILE A 403 -0.88 3.65 27.12
N GLN A 404 -0.24 4.81 26.92
CA GLN A 404 1.03 5.15 27.53
C GLN A 404 0.77 6.10 28.70
N VAL A 405 1.09 5.67 29.91
CA VAL A 405 0.89 6.45 31.14
C VAL A 405 2.23 6.91 31.70
N PHE A 406 2.25 8.08 32.33
CA PHE A 406 3.43 8.66 32.96
C PHE A 406 3.03 9.52 34.17
N LEU A 407 3.90 9.61 35.17
CA LEU A 407 3.72 10.55 36.29
C LEU A 407 4.06 11.98 35.84
N LYS A 408 3.20 12.94 36.16
CA LYS A 408 3.47 14.38 36.00
C LYS A 408 4.32 14.88 37.17
N LYS A 409 4.82 16.11 37.07
CA LYS A 409 5.58 16.77 38.15
C LYS A 409 4.77 16.94 39.44
N ASP A 410 3.44 17.01 39.31
CA ASP A 410 2.52 17.21 40.43
C ASP A 410 1.98 15.86 40.99
N ASP A 411 2.69 14.75 40.75
CA ASP A 411 2.31 13.36 41.09
C ASP A 411 0.99 12.84 40.50
N SER A 412 0.30 13.67 39.71
CA SER A 412 -0.86 13.30 38.92
C SER A 412 -0.47 12.41 37.73
N VAL A 413 -1.40 11.57 37.27
CA VAL A 413 -1.15 10.66 36.15
C VAL A 413 -1.49 11.37 34.84
N GLY A 414 -0.51 11.48 33.95
CA GLY A 414 -0.70 11.84 32.54
C GLY A 414 -0.76 10.59 31.67
N TYR A 415 -1.39 10.71 30.51
CA TYR A 415 -1.38 9.64 29.52
C TYR A 415 -1.39 10.16 28.09
N ARG A 416 -1.01 9.27 27.18
CA ARG A 416 -1.19 9.36 25.73
C ARG A 416 -1.92 8.10 25.26
N ALA A 417 -2.72 8.22 24.22
CA ALA A 417 -3.47 7.11 23.67
C ALA A 417 -3.07 6.86 22.21
N LEU A 418 -2.72 5.62 21.89
CA LEU A 418 -2.60 5.13 20.52
C LEU A 418 -3.92 4.45 20.17
N VAL A 419 -4.63 5.00 19.19
CA VAL A 419 -5.89 4.47 18.69
C VAL A 419 -5.67 3.96 17.28
N GLN A 420 -6.06 2.70 17.04
CA GLN A 420 -6.12 2.12 15.71
C GLN A 420 -7.57 2.00 15.28
N THR A 421 -7.88 2.53 14.11
CA THR A 421 -9.22 2.46 13.50
C THR A 421 -9.33 1.31 12.50
N GLN A 422 -10.56 0.94 12.17
CA GLN A 422 -10.87 -0.14 11.22
C GLN A 422 -10.25 0.08 9.82
N ASP A 423 -10.11 1.32 9.39
CA ASP A 423 -9.50 1.69 8.11
C ASP A 423 -7.96 1.73 8.15
N HIS A 424 -7.36 1.17 9.20
CA HIS A 424 -5.91 1.09 9.47
C HIS A 424 -5.25 2.46 9.70
N THR A 425 -5.99 3.47 10.13
CA THR A 425 -5.40 4.74 10.59
C THR A 425 -4.88 4.58 12.02
N LEU A 426 -3.68 5.10 12.29
CA LEU A 426 -3.09 5.19 13.62
C LEU A 426 -3.10 6.64 14.09
N LEU A 427 -3.74 6.89 15.23
CA LEU A 427 -3.82 8.20 15.85
C LEU A 427 -3.11 8.17 17.20
N PHE A 428 -2.20 9.12 17.42
CA PHE A 428 -1.53 9.27 18.71
C PHE A 428 -1.96 10.57 19.38
N LEU A 429 -2.64 10.45 20.51
CA LEU A 429 -3.32 11.53 21.22
C LEU A 429 -2.55 11.95 22.46
N GLN A 430 -2.51 13.25 22.74
CA GLN A 430 -1.96 13.83 23.96
C GLN A 430 -3.00 14.71 24.66
N GLN A 431 -3.01 14.70 26.00
CA GLN A 431 -3.86 15.58 26.81
C GLN A 431 -3.66 17.05 26.42
N PRO A 432 -4.74 17.84 26.21
CA PRO A 432 -6.15 17.57 26.53
C PRO A 432 -7.01 16.98 25.38
N GLY A 433 -6.41 16.37 24.36
CA GLY A 433 -7.11 15.81 23.19
C GLY A 433 -6.53 16.23 21.84
N LYS A 434 -5.29 16.75 21.83
CA LYS A 434 -4.60 17.12 20.59
C LYS A 434 -4.07 15.86 19.91
N ILE A 435 -4.39 15.69 18.63
CA ILE A 435 -3.73 14.69 17.76
C ILE A 435 -2.29 15.15 17.58
N LEU A 436 -1.34 14.37 18.11
CA LEU A 436 0.08 14.68 18.01
C LEU A 436 0.62 14.34 16.62
N TRP A 437 0.23 13.18 16.11
CA TRP A 437 0.47 12.73 14.74
C TRP A 437 -0.59 11.70 14.33
N SER A 438 -0.77 11.57 13.02
CA SER A 438 -1.61 10.57 12.38
C SER A 438 -0.78 9.81 11.34
N ARG A 439 -0.94 8.48 11.26
CA ARG A 439 -0.34 7.63 10.23
C ARG A 439 -1.40 6.81 9.51
N GLU A 440 -1.35 6.86 8.20
CA GLU A 440 -2.28 6.15 7.31
C GLU A 440 -1.65 4.82 6.85
N GLU A 441 -1.77 3.76 7.66
CA GLU A 441 -1.14 2.44 7.36
C GLU A 441 -1.89 1.64 6.29
N SER A 442 -3.07 2.09 5.87
CA SER A 442 -3.80 1.51 4.73
C SER A 442 -2.97 1.52 3.44
N LEU A 443 -2.10 2.52 3.26
CA LEU A 443 -1.22 2.67 2.10
C LEU A 443 -0.10 1.61 2.02
N ALA A 444 0.12 0.82 3.09
CA ALA A 444 0.97 -0.36 3.04
C ALA A 444 0.46 -1.43 2.04
N GLU A 445 -0.83 -1.38 1.67
CA GLU A 445 -1.47 -2.34 0.78
C GLU A 445 -2.23 -1.67 -0.38
N VAL A 446 -1.52 -0.91 -1.22
CA VAL A 446 -2.04 -0.44 -2.51
C VAL A 446 -2.30 -1.65 -3.44
N VAL A 447 -3.47 -1.68 -4.09
CA VAL A 447 -3.87 -2.72 -5.05
C VAL A 447 -3.80 -2.19 -6.48
N THR A 448 -4.38 -1.02 -6.72
CA THR A 448 -4.38 -0.34 -8.02
C THR A 448 -4.15 1.15 -7.84
N MET A 449 -3.54 1.78 -8.85
CA MET A 449 -3.38 3.23 -8.89
C MET A 449 -3.50 3.76 -10.32
N GLU A 450 -3.90 5.01 -10.44
CA GLU A 450 -3.88 5.76 -11.70
C GLU A 450 -3.35 7.18 -11.46
N MET A 451 -2.69 7.77 -12.46
CA MET A 451 -2.30 9.18 -12.44
C MET A 451 -3.25 9.99 -13.32
N VAL A 452 -3.90 10.98 -12.70
CA VAL A 452 -4.83 11.90 -13.36
C VAL A 452 -4.20 13.28 -13.46
N ASP A 453 -4.32 13.91 -14.63
CA ASP A 453 -3.85 15.28 -14.83
C ASP A 453 -4.59 16.24 -13.89
N LEU A 454 -3.88 17.28 -13.43
CA LEU A 454 -4.47 18.36 -12.64
C LEU A 454 -5.43 19.23 -13.48
N PRO A 455 -6.34 20.00 -12.84
CA PRO A 455 -7.24 20.89 -13.57
C PRO A 455 -6.47 22.01 -14.29
N LEU A 456 -7.10 22.53 -15.35
CA LEU A 456 -6.53 23.62 -16.16
C LEU A 456 -6.35 24.90 -15.32
N THR A 457 -5.32 25.67 -15.65
CA THR A 457 -5.17 27.03 -15.10
C THR A 457 -6.27 27.95 -15.62
N GLY A 458 -6.59 29.03 -14.90
CA GLY A 458 -7.61 30.00 -15.33
C GLY A 458 -7.37 30.55 -16.74
N ALA A 459 -6.11 30.81 -17.11
CA ALA A 459 -5.73 31.25 -18.45
C ALA A 459 -5.99 30.17 -19.52
N GLN A 460 -5.69 28.90 -19.25
CA GLN A 460 -5.98 27.80 -20.17
C GLN A 460 -7.49 27.55 -20.32
N ALA A 461 -8.26 27.69 -19.24
CA ALA A 461 -9.71 27.57 -19.28
C ALA A 461 -10.36 28.68 -20.14
N GLU A 462 -9.83 29.92 -20.08
CA GLU A 462 -10.26 31.00 -20.97
C GLU A 462 -9.94 30.71 -22.45
N LEU A 463 -8.76 30.13 -22.73
CA LEU A 463 -8.39 29.69 -24.08
C LEU A 463 -9.33 28.62 -24.62
N GLU A 464 -9.68 27.60 -23.81
CA GLU A 464 -10.69 26.60 -24.22
C GLU A 464 -12.05 27.27 -24.46
N GLY A 465 -12.41 28.24 -23.63
CA GLY A 465 -13.61 29.07 -23.80
C GLY A 465 -13.61 29.87 -25.11
N GLU A 466 -12.46 30.39 -25.56
CA GLU A 466 -12.29 31.13 -26.82
C GLU A 466 -12.67 30.25 -28.02
N PHE A 467 -12.12 29.04 -28.09
CA PHE A 467 -12.24 28.15 -29.26
C PHE A 467 -13.39 27.13 -29.18
N GLY A 468 -13.92 26.81 -28.00
CA GLY A 468 -14.88 25.71 -27.81
C GLY A 468 -16.34 26.04 -28.15
N LYS A 469 -16.76 27.31 -28.04
CA LYS A 469 -18.14 27.71 -28.39
C LYS A 469 -18.21 28.18 -29.84
N LYS A 470 -18.95 27.46 -30.68
CA LYS A 470 -19.34 27.89 -32.04
C LYS A 470 -20.08 29.23 -31.93
N ALA A 471 -19.41 30.32 -32.28
CA ALA A 471 -20.05 31.63 -32.34
C ALA A 471 -20.87 31.76 -33.64
N ASP A 472 -21.94 32.54 -33.60
CA ASP A 472 -22.75 32.84 -34.79
C ASP A 472 -21.96 33.73 -35.75
N GLY A 473 -21.29 33.10 -36.71
CA GLY A 473 -20.55 33.75 -37.80
C GLY A 473 -19.11 34.17 -37.46
N LEU A 474 -18.35 34.49 -38.51
CA LEU A 474 -16.92 34.84 -38.44
C LEU A 474 -16.65 36.11 -37.60
N LEU A 475 -17.54 37.10 -37.67
CA LEU A 475 -17.43 38.34 -36.88
C LEU A 475 -17.59 38.08 -35.37
N GLY A 476 -18.50 37.17 -34.99
CA GLY A 476 -18.66 36.75 -33.60
C GLY A 476 -17.40 36.07 -33.06
N MET A 477 -16.78 35.19 -33.86
CA MET A 477 -15.50 34.56 -33.50
C MET A 477 -14.38 35.60 -33.34
N PHE A 478 -14.28 36.57 -34.25
CA PHE A 478 -13.25 37.61 -34.20
C PHE A 478 -13.40 38.54 -32.98
N LEU A 479 -14.62 39.04 -32.72
CA LEU A 479 -14.90 39.91 -31.57
C LEU A 479 -14.64 39.17 -30.24
N LYS A 480 -15.01 37.89 -30.17
CA LYS A 480 -14.74 37.04 -29.01
C LYS A 480 -13.24 36.86 -28.78
N ARG A 481 -12.46 36.60 -29.83
CA ARG A 481 -10.99 36.54 -29.75
C ARG A 481 -10.39 37.85 -29.26
N LEU A 482 -10.82 38.99 -29.80
CA LEU A 482 -10.37 40.30 -29.32
C LEU A 482 -10.71 40.54 -27.85
N SER A 483 -11.92 40.16 -27.41
CA SER A 483 -12.31 40.30 -26.01
C SER A 483 -11.46 39.44 -25.07
N SER A 484 -11.16 38.19 -25.44
CA SER A 484 -10.33 37.28 -24.64
C SER A 484 -8.89 37.80 -24.55
N GLN A 485 -8.31 38.24 -25.68
CA GLN A 485 -6.97 38.85 -25.68
C GLN A 485 -6.91 40.13 -24.86
N PHE A 486 -7.97 40.94 -24.86
CA PHE A 486 -8.06 42.14 -24.03
C PHE A 486 -8.13 41.80 -22.53
N ILE A 487 -8.91 40.78 -22.15
CA ILE A 487 -8.96 40.26 -20.76
C ILE A 487 -7.57 39.77 -20.32
N LEU A 488 -6.88 38.99 -21.16
CA LEU A 488 -5.53 38.53 -20.89
C LEU A 488 -4.55 39.70 -20.74
N LEU A 489 -4.64 40.73 -21.59
CA LEU A 489 -3.82 41.94 -21.47
C LEU A 489 -4.10 42.71 -20.16
N GLN A 490 -5.36 42.85 -19.77
CA GLN A 490 -5.73 43.45 -18.49
C GLN A 490 -5.15 42.65 -17.32
N SER A 491 -5.24 41.32 -17.35
CA SER A 491 -4.65 40.46 -16.33
C SER A 491 -3.12 40.60 -16.25
N TRP A 492 -2.45 40.70 -17.40
CA TRP A 492 -1.00 40.84 -17.48
C TRP A 492 -0.52 42.20 -16.96
N THR A 493 -1.21 43.28 -17.32
CA THR A 493 -0.92 44.63 -16.80
C THR A 493 -1.14 44.73 -15.29
N ALA A 494 -2.22 44.11 -14.77
CA ALA A 494 -2.45 43.99 -13.33
C ALA A 494 -1.35 43.19 -12.63
N HIS A 495 -0.89 42.09 -13.23
CA HIS A 495 0.18 41.26 -12.68
C HIS A 495 1.53 41.98 -12.65
N LEU A 496 1.88 42.72 -13.70
CA LEU A 496 3.07 43.59 -13.72
C LEU A 496 3.01 44.66 -12.62
N TRP A 497 1.84 45.27 -12.44
CA TRP A 497 1.65 46.29 -11.40
C TRP A 497 1.79 45.67 -10.00
N LYS A 498 1.25 44.47 -9.79
CA LYS A 498 1.42 43.68 -8.56
C LYS A 498 2.87 43.31 -8.30
N MET A 499 3.60 42.79 -9.30
CA MET A 499 5.03 42.49 -9.19
C MET A 499 5.86 43.72 -8.81
N PHE A 500 5.58 44.87 -9.40
CA PHE A 500 6.25 46.13 -9.06
C PHE A 500 5.94 46.61 -7.64
N TYR A 501 4.73 46.33 -7.13
CA TYR A 501 4.31 46.64 -5.77
C TYR A 501 4.92 45.68 -4.74
N ASP A 502 4.96 44.38 -5.03
CA ASP A 502 5.51 43.35 -4.14
C ASP A 502 7.05 43.37 -4.13
N ALA A 503 7.72 43.80 -5.21
CA ALA A 503 9.16 44.08 -5.21
C ALA A 503 9.59 45.18 -4.22
N ARG A 504 8.65 45.98 -3.71
CA ARG A 504 8.89 46.98 -2.65
C ARG A 504 8.69 46.45 -1.24
N LYS A 505 8.18 45.22 -1.05
CA LYS A 505 8.04 44.60 0.28
C LYS A 505 9.30 43.80 0.64
N PRO A 506 9.75 43.81 1.92
CA PRO A 506 10.89 43.00 2.36
C PRO A 506 10.56 41.49 2.25
N ARG A 507 11.54 40.74 1.73
CA ARG A 507 11.42 39.39 1.16
C ARG A 507 11.42 38.25 2.20
N SER A 508 10.67 38.40 3.29
CA SER A 508 10.57 37.35 4.32
C SER A 508 9.11 36.99 4.58
N GLN A 509 8.77 35.71 4.38
CA GLN A 509 7.47 35.05 4.68
C GLN A 509 6.42 35.02 3.55
N ILE A 510 6.75 34.41 2.42
CA ILE A 510 5.72 33.76 1.59
C ILE A 510 5.98 32.26 1.67
N LYS A 511 5.33 31.58 2.62
CA LYS A 511 5.11 30.14 2.53
C LYS A 511 3.83 29.97 1.72
N ASN A 512 3.94 29.45 0.50
CA ASN A 512 2.76 29.05 -0.26
C ASN A 512 2.23 27.77 0.38
N GLU A 513 1.20 27.87 1.21
CA GLU A 513 0.42 26.71 1.64
C GLU A 513 -0.34 26.16 0.43
N ILE A 514 -0.17 24.85 0.16
CA ILE A 514 -0.81 24.17 -0.97
C ILE A 514 -2.26 23.93 -0.57
N HIS A 515 -3.19 24.62 -1.23
CA HIS A 515 -4.63 24.37 -1.09
C HIS A 515 -5.14 23.54 -2.27
N ILE A 516 -6.04 22.60 -2.00
CA ILE A 516 -6.67 21.75 -3.02
C ILE A 516 -7.38 22.56 -4.12
N ASP A 517 -7.90 23.74 -3.76
CA ASP A 517 -8.66 24.61 -4.65
C ASP A 517 -7.77 25.47 -5.57
N THR A 518 -6.49 25.62 -5.24
CA THR A 518 -5.52 26.41 -6.05
C THR A 518 -4.61 25.53 -6.90
N LEU A 519 -4.74 24.21 -6.78
CA LEU A 519 -3.94 23.25 -7.50
C LEU A 519 -4.33 23.24 -8.98
N ALA A 520 -3.39 23.55 -9.86
CA ALA A 520 -3.58 23.54 -11.30
C ALA A 520 -2.39 22.89 -12.00
N ARG A 521 -2.61 22.43 -13.23
CA ARG A 521 -1.60 21.80 -14.07
C ARG A 521 -0.44 22.74 -14.38
N ASP A 522 0.78 22.21 -14.28
CA ASP A 522 2.00 22.87 -14.73
C ASP A 522 2.17 22.78 -16.26
N GLU A 523 3.00 23.63 -16.85
CA GLU A 523 3.21 23.70 -18.30
C GLU A 523 3.62 22.35 -18.90
N PHE A 524 4.50 21.62 -18.21
CA PHE A 524 5.02 20.32 -18.65
C PHE A 524 4.24 19.12 -18.13
N ASN A 525 3.16 19.34 -17.37
CA ASN A 525 2.32 18.29 -16.78
C ASN A 525 3.13 17.24 -15.99
N LEU A 526 4.16 17.70 -15.29
CA LEU A 526 4.98 16.85 -14.41
C LEU A 526 4.29 16.60 -13.08
N GLN A 527 3.34 17.46 -12.71
CA GLN A 527 2.54 17.33 -11.51
C GLN A 527 1.17 16.74 -11.83
N LYS A 528 0.92 15.55 -11.30
CA LYS A 528 -0.34 14.81 -11.43
C LYS A 528 -0.94 14.46 -10.08
N MET A 529 -2.24 14.22 -10.07
CA MET A 529 -2.97 13.62 -8.95
C MET A 529 -2.84 12.10 -9.03
N MET A 530 -2.27 11.48 -8.01
CA MET A 530 -2.21 10.02 -7.89
C MET A 530 -3.44 9.54 -7.14
N VAL A 531 -4.27 8.75 -7.80
CA VAL A 531 -5.45 8.12 -7.19
C VAL A 531 -5.07 6.68 -6.84
N MET A 532 -4.89 6.42 -5.54
CA MET A 532 -4.51 5.10 -5.03
C MET A 532 -5.69 4.44 -4.34
N VAL A 533 -5.88 3.14 -4.60
CA VAL A 533 -6.91 2.30 -3.97
C VAL A 533 -6.25 1.19 -3.18
N THR A 534 -6.61 1.06 -1.91
CA THR A 534 -6.04 0.08 -0.99
C THR A 534 -6.96 -1.13 -0.78
N ALA A 535 -6.39 -2.25 -0.34
CA ALA A 535 -7.14 -3.48 -0.10
C ALA A 535 -8.18 -3.35 1.02
N SER A 536 -8.02 -2.39 1.94
CA SER A 536 -8.99 -2.10 3.00
C SER A 536 -10.20 -1.28 2.51
N GLY A 537 -10.29 -0.96 1.21
CA GLY A 537 -11.38 -0.15 0.66
C GLY A 537 -11.22 1.35 0.84
N LYS A 538 -9.99 1.85 1.11
CA LYS A 538 -9.72 3.29 1.23
C LYS A 538 -9.10 3.83 -0.07
N LEU A 539 -9.58 5.00 -0.49
CA LEU A 539 -9.08 5.73 -1.64
C LEU A 539 -8.34 6.97 -1.17
N PHE A 540 -7.23 7.28 -1.84
CA PHE A 540 -6.42 8.46 -1.55
C PHE A 540 -6.15 9.24 -2.84
N GLY A 541 -6.25 10.57 -2.74
CA GLY A 541 -5.71 11.50 -3.71
C GLY A 541 -4.42 12.09 -3.18
N ILE A 542 -3.30 11.72 -3.79
CA ILE A 542 -1.95 12.13 -3.37
C ILE A 542 -1.34 13.00 -4.46
N GLU A 543 -0.79 14.15 -4.06
CA GLU A 543 -0.02 14.99 -4.97
C GLU A 543 1.30 14.29 -5.34
N SER A 544 1.56 14.10 -6.63
CA SER A 544 2.77 13.39 -7.08
C SER A 544 4.09 14.10 -6.77
N SER A 545 4.12 15.41 -6.58
CA SER A 545 5.37 16.18 -6.33
C SER A 545 5.84 16.09 -4.88
N SER A 546 4.91 16.22 -3.92
CA SER A 546 5.22 16.27 -2.48
C SER A 546 4.88 14.98 -1.72
N GLY A 547 4.00 14.15 -2.29
CA GLY A 547 3.42 12.99 -1.60
C GLY A 547 2.37 13.36 -0.56
N THR A 548 1.90 14.61 -0.49
CA THR A 548 0.85 14.98 0.47
C THR A 548 -0.51 14.39 0.10
N ILE A 549 -1.23 13.88 1.10
CA ILE A 549 -2.59 13.37 0.94
C ILE A 549 -3.55 14.57 0.93
N LEU A 550 -4.18 14.83 -0.21
CA LEU A 550 -5.09 15.97 -0.40
C LEU A 550 -6.53 15.61 -0.04
N TRP A 551 -6.95 14.37 -0.35
CA TRP A 551 -8.25 13.86 0.03
C TRP A 551 -8.19 12.34 0.27
N ARG A 552 -9.16 11.85 1.03
CA ARG A 552 -9.31 10.44 1.39
C ARG A 552 -10.79 10.09 1.41
N GLN A 553 -11.12 8.87 1.01
CA GLN A 553 -12.48 8.36 0.96
C GLN A 553 -12.52 6.89 1.36
N TYR A 554 -13.49 6.48 2.16
CA TYR A 554 -13.61 5.12 2.66
C TYR A 554 -14.86 4.42 2.13
N LEU A 555 -14.69 3.21 1.60
CA LEU A 555 -15.76 2.32 1.16
C LEU A 555 -16.08 1.32 2.27
N GLN A 556 -17.32 1.32 2.73
CA GLN A 556 -17.80 0.35 3.73
C GLN A 556 -18.01 -1.02 3.10
N ASN A 557 -17.91 -2.08 3.91
CA ASN A 557 -18.18 -3.48 3.55
C ASN A 557 -17.27 -4.09 2.48
N VAL A 558 -16.06 -3.54 2.30
CA VAL A 558 -15.05 -4.14 1.42
C VAL A 558 -14.34 -5.27 2.16
N ARG A 559 -14.38 -6.48 1.61
CA ARG A 559 -13.74 -7.66 2.21
C ARG A 559 -12.29 -7.82 1.74
N PRO A 560 -11.39 -8.37 2.59
CA PRO A 560 -10.03 -8.71 2.18
C PRO A 560 -10.03 -9.70 1.00
N GLY A 561 -9.19 -9.43 0.00
CA GLY A 561 -9.09 -10.26 -1.21
C GLY A 561 -10.09 -9.94 -2.32
N SER A 562 -10.91 -8.89 -2.15
CA SER A 562 -11.71 -8.32 -3.24
C SER A 562 -10.81 -7.87 -4.40
N SER A 563 -11.32 -7.95 -5.64
CA SER A 563 -10.61 -7.46 -6.82
C SER A 563 -11.07 -6.06 -7.21
N PHE A 564 -10.11 -5.19 -7.51
CA PHE A 564 -10.34 -3.78 -7.83
C PHE A 564 -9.88 -3.48 -9.25
N LYS A 565 -10.66 -2.68 -9.97
CA LYS A 565 -10.26 -2.11 -11.25
C LYS A 565 -10.66 -0.64 -11.33
N LEU A 566 -9.64 0.21 -11.32
CA LEU A 566 -9.79 1.66 -11.47
C LEU A 566 -9.70 2.03 -12.95
N VAL A 567 -10.63 2.88 -13.40
CA VAL A 567 -10.73 3.31 -14.79
C VAL A 567 -10.97 4.82 -14.86
N VAL A 568 -10.17 5.52 -15.66
CA VAL A 568 -10.34 6.95 -15.92
C VAL A 568 -11.29 7.14 -17.10
N GLN A 569 -12.52 7.60 -16.85
CA GLN A 569 -13.52 7.80 -17.90
C GLN A 569 -13.39 9.18 -18.57
N ARG A 570 -13.16 10.23 -17.78
CA ARG A 570 -13.01 11.61 -18.25
C ARG A 570 -11.89 12.31 -17.49
N THR A 571 -10.97 12.92 -18.24
CA THR A 571 -9.85 13.70 -17.71
C THR A 571 -10.27 15.16 -17.44
N THR A 572 -9.33 15.99 -16.98
CA THR A 572 -9.53 17.42 -16.72
C THR A 572 -9.45 18.32 -17.97
N ALA A 573 -9.24 17.74 -19.15
CA ALA A 573 -8.96 18.48 -20.38
C ALA A 573 -10.18 19.17 -21.00
N HIS A 574 -11.39 18.88 -20.52
CA HIS A 574 -12.65 19.35 -21.12
C HIS A 574 -13.38 20.29 -20.16
N PHE A 575 -13.06 21.59 -20.16
CA PHE A 575 -13.81 22.59 -19.41
C PHE A 575 -15.12 22.92 -20.14
N PRO A 576 -16.30 22.87 -19.48
CA PRO A 576 -16.54 22.96 -18.03
C PRO A 576 -16.84 21.62 -17.33
N HIS A 577 -16.67 20.47 -17.97
CA HIS A 577 -17.09 19.18 -17.42
C HIS A 577 -16.10 18.68 -16.34
N PRO A 578 -16.59 18.22 -15.17
CA PRO A 578 -15.70 17.75 -14.11
C PRO A 578 -15.05 16.39 -14.46
N PRO A 579 -13.81 16.13 -14.05
CA PRO A 579 -13.17 14.84 -14.26
C PRO A 579 -13.92 13.72 -13.52
N GLN A 580 -13.88 12.50 -14.07
CA GLN A 580 -14.63 11.35 -13.55
C GLN A 580 -13.81 10.07 -13.64
N CYS A 581 -13.70 9.39 -12.51
CA CYS A 581 -13.13 8.05 -12.39
C CYS A 581 -14.19 7.05 -11.92
N THR A 582 -14.00 5.80 -12.32
CA THR A 582 -14.87 4.69 -12.00
C THR A 582 -14.05 3.58 -11.36
N LEU A 583 -14.46 3.16 -10.17
CA LEU A 583 -13.89 2.01 -9.47
C LEU A 583 -14.89 0.85 -9.49
N LEU A 584 -14.48 -0.26 -10.09
CA LEU A 584 -15.19 -1.53 -10.03
C LEU A 584 -14.59 -2.37 -8.90
N VAL A 585 -15.40 -2.75 -7.92
CA VAL A 585 -15.02 -3.62 -6.80
C VAL A 585 -15.82 -4.90 -6.91
N LYS A 586 -15.14 -6.04 -7.01
CA LYS A 586 -15.79 -7.37 -7.00
C LYS A 586 -15.40 -8.11 -5.73
N ASP A 587 -16.40 -8.47 -4.95
CA ASP A 587 -16.23 -9.28 -3.75
C ASP A 587 -15.90 -10.73 -4.14
N LYS A 588 -14.95 -11.33 -3.41
CA LYS A 588 -14.44 -12.66 -3.69
C LYS A 588 -15.42 -13.75 -3.28
N GLU A 589 -16.12 -13.57 -2.16
CA GLU A 589 -17.02 -14.60 -1.61
C GLU A 589 -18.40 -14.57 -2.27
N SER A 590 -19.04 -13.39 -2.32
CA SER A 590 -20.36 -13.25 -2.94
C SER A 590 -20.30 -13.22 -4.48
N GLY A 591 -19.14 -12.90 -5.06
CA GLY A 591 -18.96 -12.72 -6.50
C GLY A 591 -19.59 -11.44 -7.05
N LEU A 592 -20.40 -10.73 -6.26
CA LEU A 592 -21.10 -9.52 -6.68
C LEU A 592 -20.13 -8.35 -6.86
N SER A 593 -20.44 -7.51 -7.84
CA SER A 593 -19.64 -6.34 -8.18
C SER A 593 -20.40 -5.06 -7.89
N SER A 594 -19.69 -4.07 -7.35
CA SER A 594 -20.19 -2.72 -7.09
C SER A 594 -19.38 -1.70 -7.89
N LEU A 595 -20.08 -0.69 -8.42
CA LEU A 595 -19.47 0.35 -9.23
C LEU A 595 -19.57 1.68 -8.49
N TYR A 596 -18.43 2.32 -8.23
CA TYR A 596 -18.34 3.62 -7.57
C TYR A 596 -17.79 4.67 -8.53
N VAL A 597 -18.48 5.80 -8.62
CA VAL A 597 -18.12 6.90 -9.53
C VAL A 597 -17.83 8.15 -8.74
N PHE A 598 -16.64 8.72 -8.92
CA PHE A 598 -16.18 9.86 -8.13
C PHE A 598 -15.32 10.81 -8.95
N ASN A 599 -15.17 12.03 -8.42
CA ASN A 599 -14.23 13.01 -8.95
C ASN A 599 -12.83 12.74 -8.36
N PRO A 600 -11.81 12.43 -9.19
CA PRO A 600 -10.47 12.07 -8.73
C PRO A 600 -9.68 13.24 -8.12
N ILE A 601 -10.08 14.49 -8.34
CA ILE A 601 -9.38 15.67 -7.83
C ILE A 601 -9.81 15.99 -6.39
N PHE A 602 -11.10 15.85 -6.09
CA PHE A 602 -11.67 16.22 -4.79
C PHE A 602 -12.13 15.04 -3.93
N GLY A 603 -12.20 13.83 -4.50
CA GLY A 603 -12.66 12.62 -3.78
C GLY A 603 -14.16 12.53 -3.54
N LYS A 604 -14.96 13.49 -4.04
CA LYS A 604 -16.41 13.51 -3.86
C LYS A 604 -17.09 12.55 -4.84
N TRP A 605 -18.14 11.87 -4.37
CA TRP A 605 -19.03 11.07 -5.23
C TRP A 605 -19.62 11.94 -6.33
N SER A 606 -19.62 11.43 -7.56
CA SER A 606 -20.26 12.12 -8.68
C SER A 606 -21.78 12.07 -8.52
N GLN A 607 -22.48 13.09 -9.03
CA GLN A 607 -23.95 13.15 -9.02
C GLN A 607 -24.60 12.08 -9.92
N VAL A 608 -23.84 11.50 -10.85
CA VAL A 608 -24.30 10.43 -11.75
C VAL A 608 -24.42 9.13 -10.95
N THR A 609 -25.63 8.59 -10.89
CA THR A 609 -25.89 7.30 -10.25
C THR A 609 -25.44 6.16 -11.17
N PRO A 610 -24.56 5.27 -10.70
CA PRO A 610 -24.15 4.12 -11.49
C PRO A 610 -25.26 3.05 -11.56
N PRO A 611 -25.24 2.17 -12.58
CA PRO A 611 -26.20 1.08 -12.69
C PRO A 611 -26.01 0.06 -11.56
N GLY A 612 -27.12 -0.40 -10.98
CA GLY A 612 -27.10 -1.51 -10.01
C GLY A 612 -26.79 -2.83 -10.71
N LEU A 613 -25.62 -3.42 -10.41
CA LEU A 613 -25.19 -4.68 -10.98
C LEU A 613 -25.80 -5.84 -10.20
N LYS A 614 -26.79 -6.51 -10.78
CA LYS A 614 -27.50 -7.64 -10.13
C LYS A 614 -26.73 -8.96 -10.20
N ARG A 615 -25.71 -9.01 -11.05
CA ARG A 615 -25.00 -10.24 -11.44
C ARG A 615 -23.49 -10.05 -11.30
N PRO A 616 -22.73 -11.14 -11.08
CA PRO A 616 -21.29 -11.08 -11.02
C PRO A 616 -20.70 -10.65 -12.37
N ILE A 617 -19.80 -9.67 -12.35
CA ILE A 617 -19.10 -9.21 -13.54
C ILE A 617 -17.85 -10.07 -13.77
N LEU A 618 -17.65 -10.50 -15.02
CA LEU A 618 -16.50 -11.31 -15.42
C LEU A 618 -15.34 -10.42 -15.89
N GLN A 619 -15.61 -9.44 -16.75
CA GLN A 619 -14.59 -8.54 -17.30
C GLN A 619 -15.17 -7.14 -17.55
N SER A 620 -14.29 -6.16 -17.70
CA SER A 620 -14.64 -4.82 -18.14
C SER A 620 -13.69 -4.31 -19.24
N LEU A 621 -14.23 -3.52 -20.16
CA LEU A 621 -13.50 -2.93 -21.28
C LEU A 621 -13.84 -1.44 -21.38
N LEU A 622 -12.80 -0.59 -21.37
CA LEU A 622 -12.96 0.84 -21.63
C LEU A 622 -12.81 1.09 -23.12
N LEU A 623 -13.85 1.62 -23.76
CA LEU A 623 -13.82 2.01 -25.15
C LEU A 623 -13.33 3.46 -25.30
N PRO A 624 -12.65 3.80 -26.41
CA PRO A 624 -12.24 5.17 -26.70
C PRO A 624 -13.41 6.06 -27.16
N ILE A 625 -14.56 5.46 -27.45
CA ILE A 625 -15.80 6.15 -27.84
C ILE A 625 -16.28 7.02 -26.67
N MET A 626 -16.69 8.24 -26.99
CA MET A 626 -17.10 9.24 -26.01
C MET A 626 -18.57 9.62 -26.19
N ASP A 627 -19.24 9.88 -25.07
CA ASP A 627 -20.56 10.53 -25.11
C ASP A 627 -20.44 12.05 -25.39
N HIS A 628 -21.58 12.74 -25.52
CA HIS A 628 -21.66 14.20 -25.65
C HIS A 628 -20.93 14.95 -24.53
N ASP A 629 -20.87 14.34 -23.34
CA ASP A 629 -20.16 14.89 -22.17
C ASP A 629 -18.67 14.46 -22.10
N TYR A 630 -18.10 13.95 -23.20
CA TYR A 630 -16.71 13.48 -23.29
C TYR A 630 -16.34 12.36 -22.28
N ALA A 631 -17.33 11.61 -21.81
CA ALA A 631 -17.11 10.44 -20.97
C ALA A 631 -16.90 9.19 -21.83
N LYS A 632 -15.77 8.50 -21.63
CA LYS A 632 -15.48 7.23 -22.31
C LYS A 632 -16.43 6.12 -21.83
N VAL A 633 -16.89 5.31 -22.78
CA VAL A 633 -17.85 4.22 -22.51
C VAL A 633 -17.15 3.01 -21.87
N LEU A 634 -17.63 2.59 -20.71
CA LEU A 634 -17.22 1.36 -20.03
C LEU A 634 -18.23 0.27 -20.32
N LEU A 635 -17.78 -0.85 -20.89
CA LEU A 635 -18.60 -2.06 -21.05
C LEU A 635 -18.25 -3.08 -19.97
N LEU A 636 -19.26 -3.70 -19.37
CA LEU A 636 -19.15 -4.73 -18.36
C LEU A 636 -19.90 -5.97 -18.85
N ILE A 637 -19.22 -7.11 -18.89
CA ILE A 637 -19.82 -8.41 -19.26
C ILE A 637 -20.14 -9.21 -18.00
N ASP A 638 -21.38 -9.67 -17.88
CA ASP A 638 -21.85 -10.50 -16.77
C ASP A 638 -21.61 -12.00 -17.02
N ASP A 639 -21.99 -12.83 -16.05
CA ASP A 639 -21.93 -14.30 -16.13
C ASP A 639 -22.93 -14.93 -17.11
N GLU A 640 -23.96 -14.19 -17.53
CA GLU A 640 -24.87 -14.59 -18.62
C GLU A 640 -24.39 -14.09 -19.99
N HIS A 641 -23.18 -13.53 -20.05
CA HIS A 641 -22.58 -12.94 -21.23
C HIS A 641 -23.39 -11.79 -21.85
N LYS A 642 -24.21 -11.10 -21.06
CA LYS A 642 -24.87 -9.85 -21.42
C LYS A 642 -23.98 -8.68 -21.05
N VAL A 643 -24.02 -7.64 -21.89
CA VAL A 643 -23.16 -6.47 -21.72
C VAL A 643 -23.98 -5.30 -21.20
N THR A 644 -23.48 -4.69 -20.13
CA THR A 644 -23.99 -3.42 -19.61
C THR A 644 -23.02 -2.29 -20.00
N ALA A 645 -23.56 -1.22 -20.58
CA ALA A 645 -22.79 -0.04 -20.96
C ALA A 645 -22.95 1.06 -19.91
N PHE A 646 -21.86 1.78 -19.61
CA PHE A 646 -21.87 2.91 -18.70
C PHE A 646 -20.96 4.04 -19.23
N PRO A 647 -21.48 5.25 -19.53
CA PRO A 647 -22.89 5.68 -19.47
C PRO A 647 -23.79 5.06 -20.56
N ALA A 648 -25.06 4.80 -20.26
CA ALA A 648 -26.04 4.23 -21.20
C ALA A 648 -26.97 5.31 -21.79
N THR A 649 -26.41 6.34 -22.41
CA THR A 649 -27.22 7.38 -23.09
C THR A 649 -27.68 6.93 -24.48
N LYS A 650 -28.73 7.58 -25.02
CA LYS A 650 -29.26 7.24 -26.36
C LYS A 650 -28.21 7.38 -27.46
N ASN A 651 -27.33 8.39 -27.36
CA ASN A 651 -26.23 8.61 -28.29
C ASN A 651 -25.23 7.46 -28.24
N VAL A 652 -24.77 7.09 -27.03
CA VAL A 652 -23.86 5.95 -26.84
C VAL A 652 -24.45 4.66 -27.38
N LEU A 653 -25.74 4.38 -27.11
CA LEU A 653 -26.40 3.17 -27.62
C LEU A 653 -26.50 3.16 -29.15
N HIS A 654 -26.68 4.30 -29.80
CA HIS A 654 -26.64 4.40 -31.26
C HIS A 654 -25.23 4.12 -31.79
N GLN A 655 -24.22 4.79 -31.23
CA GLN A 655 -22.82 4.59 -31.63
C GLN A 655 -22.36 3.15 -31.41
N LEU A 656 -22.79 2.50 -30.32
CA LEU A 656 -22.51 1.10 -30.06
C LEU A 656 -23.15 0.18 -31.10
N LYS A 657 -24.36 0.48 -31.60
CA LYS A 657 -24.98 -0.32 -32.68
C LYS A 657 -24.18 -0.27 -33.98
N ASP A 658 -23.54 0.85 -34.26
CA ASP A 658 -22.71 1.03 -35.46
C ASP A 658 -21.36 0.31 -35.31
N VAL A 659 -20.78 0.30 -34.11
CA VAL A 659 -19.43 -0.24 -33.84
C VAL A 659 -19.45 -1.66 -33.25
N ALA A 660 -20.61 -2.20 -32.85
CA ALA A 660 -20.74 -3.47 -32.11
C ALA A 660 -19.93 -4.62 -32.72
N SER A 661 -20.02 -4.80 -34.04
CA SER A 661 -19.31 -5.88 -34.76
C SER A 661 -17.78 -5.83 -34.69
N ALA A 662 -17.20 -4.70 -34.26
CA ALA A 662 -15.76 -4.51 -34.08
C ALA A 662 -15.32 -4.60 -32.60
N VAL A 663 -16.23 -4.83 -31.66
CA VAL A 663 -15.94 -4.97 -30.24
C VAL A 663 -15.89 -6.45 -29.86
N PHE A 664 -14.76 -6.87 -29.30
CA PHE A 664 -14.51 -8.24 -28.87
C PHE A 664 -14.11 -8.28 -27.40
N PHE A 665 -14.58 -9.30 -26.69
CA PHE A 665 -14.18 -9.65 -25.34
C PHE A 665 -13.40 -10.95 -25.37
N TYR A 666 -12.50 -11.12 -24.40
CA TYR A 666 -11.82 -12.39 -24.16
C TYR A 666 -11.90 -12.70 -22.67
N LEU A 667 -12.44 -13.87 -22.34
CA LEU A 667 -12.56 -14.35 -20.97
C LEU A 667 -11.55 -15.48 -20.78
N VAL A 668 -10.91 -15.48 -19.61
CA VAL A 668 -9.91 -16.49 -19.24
C VAL A 668 -10.33 -17.06 -17.89
N ASP A 669 -10.72 -18.33 -17.90
CA ASP A 669 -10.94 -19.12 -16.70
C ASP A 669 -9.67 -19.91 -16.40
N SER A 670 -8.95 -19.50 -15.35
CA SER A 670 -7.71 -20.15 -14.93
C SER A 670 -7.93 -21.53 -14.28
N ASP A 671 -9.11 -21.76 -13.70
CA ASP A 671 -9.41 -22.98 -12.94
C ASP A 671 -9.76 -24.12 -13.90
N GLN A 672 -10.49 -23.81 -14.97
CA GLN A 672 -10.79 -24.74 -16.05
C GLN A 672 -9.75 -24.73 -17.18
N GLY A 673 -8.86 -23.74 -17.21
CA GLY A 673 -7.90 -23.55 -18.31
C GLY A 673 -8.56 -23.19 -19.64
N ARG A 674 -9.76 -22.59 -19.60
CA ARG A 674 -10.57 -22.27 -20.79
C ARG A 674 -10.42 -20.78 -21.16
N LEU A 675 -10.11 -20.51 -22.41
CA LEU A 675 -10.03 -19.16 -22.99
C LEU A 675 -11.08 -19.03 -24.08
N THR A 676 -12.00 -18.11 -23.91
CA THR A 676 -13.14 -17.91 -24.82
C THR A 676 -13.17 -16.48 -25.34
N GLY A 677 -13.45 -16.30 -26.62
CA GLY A 677 -13.67 -15.01 -27.25
C GLY A 677 -15.13 -14.77 -27.58
N PHE A 678 -15.61 -13.56 -27.30
CA PHE A 678 -16.99 -13.15 -27.55
C PHE A 678 -17.03 -11.90 -28.43
N ARG A 679 -17.94 -11.84 -29.40
CA ARG A 679 -18.22 -10.65 -30.20
C ARG A 679 -19.50 -9.97 -29.71
N LEU A 680 -19.51 -8.64 -29.69
CA LEU A 680 -20.67 -7.85 -29.30
C LEU A 680 -21.70 -7.77 -30.45
N HIS A 681 -22.96 -8.09 -30.16
CA HIS A 681 -24.08 -7.91 -31.08
C HIS A 681 -24.73 -6.52 -30.89
N LYS A 682 -25.56 -6.09 -31.85
CA LYS A 682 -26.25 -4.80 -31.82
C LYS A 682 -27.22 -4.63 -30.64
N ASP A 683 -27.67 -5.74 -30.06
CA ASP A 683 -28.61 -5.78 -28.94
C ASP A 683 -27.90 -5.84 -27.57
N LEU A 684 -26.58 -5.62 -27.54
CA LEU A 684 -25.73 -5.75 -26.35
C LEU A 684 -25.67 -7.17 -25.75
N THR A 685 -26.10 -8.16 -26.52
CA THR A 685 -25.79 -9.56 -26.28
C THR A 685 -24.42 -9.88 -26.87
N THR A 686 -23.83 -10.99 -26.43
CA THR A 686 -22.59 -11.47 -27.02
C THR A 686 -22.80 -12.84 -27.67
N GLU A 687 -21.98 -13.12 -28.67
CA GLU A 687 -21.88 -14.43 -29.32
C GLU A 687 -20.46 -14.97 -29.19
N GLU A 688 -20.35 -16.25 -28.90
CA GLU A 688 -19.06 -16.94 -28.78
C GLU A 688 -18.45 -17.14 -30.17
N MET A 689 -17.22 -16.67 -30.35
CA MET A 689 -16.48 -16.70 -31.62
C MET A 689 -15.44 -17.82 -31.67
N TRP A 690 -14.74 -18.03 -30.55
CA TRP A 690 -13.67 -19.02 -30.44
C TRP A 690 -13.53 -19.51 -29.01
N ASP A 691 -13.07 -20.75 -28.87
CA ASP A 691 -12.84 -21.42 -27.60
C ASP A 691 -11.54 -22.23 -27.68
N VAL A 692 -10.61 -21.96 -26.77
CA VAL A 692 -9.34 -22.66 -26.64
C VAL A 692 -9.21 -23.17 -25.22
N THR A 693 -8.95 -24.47 -25.10
CA THR A 693 -8.73 -25.13 -23.81
C THR A 693 -7.26 -25.51 -23.65
N ILE A 694 -6.70 -25.21 -22.47
CA ILE A 694 -5.38 -25.62 -22.03
C ILE A 694 -5.58 -26.70 -20.97
N ALA A 695 -4.99 -27.87 -21.18
CA ALA A 695 -5.16 -29.02 -20.28
C ALA A 695 -4.60 -28.72 -18.87
N THR A 696 -5.50 -28.55 -17.91
CA THR A 696 -5.19 -28.20 -16.51
C THR A 696 -4.43 -29.29 -15.76
N GLU A 697 -4.51 -30.53 -16.22
CA GLU A 697 -3.72 -31.66 -15.70
C GLU A 697 -2.21 -31.42 -15.85
N LEU A 698 -1.80 -30.74 -16.93
CA LEU A 698 -0.39 -30.50 -17.26
C LEU A 698 0.05 -29.07 -17.00
N GLN A 699 -0.82 -28.10 -17.23
CA GLN A 699 -0.48 -26.68 -17.25
C GLN A 699 -1.56 -25.85 -16.56
N ARG A 700 -1.14 -24.86 -15.76
CA ARG A 700 -2.03 -23.87 -15.16
C ARG A 700 -1.73 -22.48 -15.67
N VAL A 701 -2.75 -21.74 -16.08
CA VAL A 701 -2.62 -20.33 -16.49
C VAL A 701 -2.32 -19.47 -15.26
N THR A 702 -1.19 -18.75 -15.27
CA THR A 702 -0.78 -17.90 -14.14
C THR A 702 -0.91 -16.41 -14.45
N CYS A 703 -0.66 -16.00 -15.70
CA CYS A 703 -0.68 -14.61 -16.10
C CYS A 703 -1.20 -14.43 -17.53
N VAL A 704 -1.99 -13.38 -17.75
CA VAL A 704 -2.41 -12.92 -19.08
C VAL A 704 -2.10 -11.44 -19.19
N LYS A 705 -1.32 -11.06 -20.21
CA LYS A 705 -0.94 -9.66 -20.46
C LYS A 705 -1.27 -9.24 -21.89
N GLY A 706 -2.16 -8.27 -22.02
CA GLY A 706 -2.36 -7.49 -23.23
C GLY A 706 -1.49 -6.23 -23.23
N LYS A 707 -1.39 -5.59 -24.39
CA LYS A 707 -0.76 -4.26 -24.54
C LYS A 707 -1.57 -3.19 -23.81
N ARG A 708 -0.91 -2.12 -23.38
CA ARG A 708 -1.60 -0.95 -22.82
C ARG A 708 -2.29 -0.20 -23.96
N ALA A 709 -3.60 0.04 -23.85
CA ALA A 709 -4.36 0.76 -24.88
C ALA A 709 -3.93 2.24 -25.08
N SER A 710 -3.22 2.82 -24.11
CA SER A 710 -2.67 4.18 -24.17
C SER A 710 -1.28 4.26 -24.80
N GLU A 711 -0.66 3.13 -25.16
CA GLU A 711 0.67 3.16 -25.77
C GLU A 711 0.60 3.57 -27.25
N HIS A 712 1.53 4.43 -27.67
CA HIS A 712 1.72 4.79 -29.07
C HIS A 712 3.09 4.31 -29.55
N VAL A 713 3.15 3.92 -30.82
CA VAL A 713 4.37 3.43 -31.48
C VAL A 713 4.76 4.41 -32.58
N HIS A 714 5.89 5.10 -32.42
CA HIS A 714 6.35 6.10 -33.37
C HIS A 714 6.83 5.48 -34.69
N SER A 715 7.71 4.47 -34.63
CA SER A 715 8.27 3.82 -35.82
C SER A 715 7.68 2.43 -36.07
N GLN A 716 7.06 2.26 -37.23
CA GLN A 716 6.41 1.01 -37.69
C GLN A 716 7.42 -0.04 -38.17
N GLY A 717 8.64 0.38 -38.51
CA GLY A 717 9.73 -0.51 -38.93
C GLY A 717 11.05 -0.13 -38.29
N ARG A 718 12.02 -1.01 -38.42
CA ARG A 718 13.41 -0.80 -38.00
C ARG A 718 14.30 -0.77 -39.23
N VAL A 719 15.14 0.26 -39.33
CA VAL A 719 16.12 0.38 -40.42
C VAL A 719 17.25 -0.62 -40.19
N MET A 720 17.64 -1.30 -41.24
CA MET A 720 18.70 -2.31 -41.26
C MET A 720 19.99 -1.72 -41.87
N GLY A 721 21.12 -2.43 -41.76
CA GLY A 721 22.43 -1.96 -42.23
C GLY A 721 22.45 -1.59 -43.73
N ASP A 722 21.80 -2.38 -44.57
CA ASP A 722 21.69 -2.15 -46.03
C ASP A 722 20.68 -1.05 -46.41
N ARG A 723 20.15 -0.31 -45.43
CA ARG A 723 19.07 0.68 -45.59
C ARG A 723 17.71 0.06 -45.93
N SER A 724 17.57 -1.26 -45.88
CA SER A 724 16.26 -1.91 -45.90
C SER A 724 15.51 -1.65 -44.59
N VAL A 725 14.20 -1.92 -44.60
CA VAL A 725 13.34 -1.74 -43.44
C VAL A 725 12.74 -3.09 -43.06
N LEU A 726 12.93 -3.50 -41.82
CA LEU A 726 12.26 -4.64 -41.22
C LEU A 726 11.03 -4.17 -40.46
N TYR A 727 9.84 -4.49 -40.95
CA TYR A 727 8.58 -4.04 -40.38
C TYR A 727 8.20 -4.84 -39.14
N LYS A 728 7.77 -4.11 -38.10
CA LYS A 728 7.34 -4.67 -36.82
C LYS A 728 5.92 -5.24 -36.96
N TYR A 729 5.67 -6.39 -36.34
CA TYR A 729 4.31 -6.93 -36.25
C TYR A 729 3.57 -6.32 -35.06
N LEU A 730 2.69 -5.36 -35.34
CA LEU A 730 2.04 -4.51 -34.33
C LEU A 730 0.56 -4.86 -34.14
N ASN A 731 0.28 -6.11 -33.76
CA ASN A 731 -1.09 -6.53 -33.46
C ASN A 731 -1.59 -5.89 -32.14
N PRO A 732 -2.61 -5.00 -32.16
CA PRO A 732 -3.12 -4.34 -30.95
C PRO A 732 -3.89 -5.30 -30.03
N ASN A 733 -4.40 -6.40 -30.58
CA ASN A 733 -5.23 -7.39 -29.89
C ASN A 733 -4.42 -8.62 -29.42
N LEU A 734 -3.09 -8.54 -29.44
CA LEU A 734 -2.22 -9.64 -29.05
C LEU A 734 -2.21 -9.81 -27.53
N LEU A 735 -2.41 -11.04 -27.07
CA LEU A 735 -2.40 -11.45 -25.67
C LEU A 735 -1.24 -12.42 -25.44
N ALA A 736 -0.42 -12.13 -24.44
CA ALA A 736 0.59 -13.05 -23.96
C ALA A 736 0.05 -13.83 -22.75
N VAL A 737 -0.15 -15.13 -22.93
CA VAL A 737 -0.65 -16.06 -21.91
C VAL A 737 0.51 -16.91 -21.43
N VAL A 738 0.72 -16.94 -20.11
CA VAL A 738 1.77 -17.70 -19.44
C VAL A 738 1.15 -18.88 -18.70
N THR A 739 1.72 -20.05 -18.89
CA THR A 739 1.35 -21.27 -18.19
C THR A 739 2.53 -21.86 -17.43
N GLU A 740 2.26 -22.41 -16.25
CA GLU A 740 3.23 -23.17 -15.45
C GLU A 740 2.83 -24.63 -15.38
N SER A 741 3.80 -25.54 -15.40
CA SER A 741 3.54 -26.97 -15.24
C SER A 741 2.98 -27.30 -13.85
N THR A 742 2.03 -28.24 -13.79
CA THR A 742 1.54 -28.80 -12.52
C THR A 742 2.60 -29.65 -11.82
N ASP A 743 3.39 -30.41 -12.58
CA ASP A 743 4.56 -31.13 -12.07
C ASP A 743 5.65 -30.14 -11.65
N MET A 744 5.87 -30.05 -10.34
CA MET A 744 6.86 -29.17 -9.72
C MET A 744 8.26 -29.81 -9.63
N HIS A 745 8.42 -31.05 -10.11
CA HIS A 745 9.71 -31.74 -10.05
C HIS A 745 10.77 -30.98 -10.88
N PRO A 746 11.96 -30.66 -10.32
CA PRO A 746 12.95 -29.79 -10.96
C PRO A 746 13.38 -30.21 -12.37
N GLU A 747 13.34 -31.50 -12.70
CA GLU A 747 13.73 -31.99 -14.03
C GLU A 747 12.64 -31.96 -15.09
N ARG A 748 11.37 -31.94 -14.67
CA ARG A 748 10.18 -32.05 -15.54
C ARG A 748 9.40 -30.76 -15.63
N THR A 749 9.57 -29.86 -14.66
CA THR A 749 8.91 -28.56 -14.64
C THR A 749 9.22 -27.73 -15.87
N PHE A 750 8.23 -27.01 -16.39
CA PHE A 750 8.37 -26.15 -17.55
C PHE A 750 7.41 -24.96 -17.48
N ILE A 751 7.69 -23.93 -18.27
CA ILE A 751 6.84 -22.76 -18.46
C ILE A 751 6.42 -22.70 -19.94
N GLY A 752 5.13 -22.54 -20.19
CA GLY A 752 4.58 -22.30 -21.52
C GLY A 752 4.31 -20.81 -21.75
N ILE A 753 4.69 -20.31 -22.93
CA ILE A 753 4.37 -18.96 -23.39
C ILE A 753 3.56 -19.10 -24.68
N HIS A 754 2.33 -18.58 -24.65
CA HIS A 754 1.41 -18.64 -25.77
C HIS A 754 0.99 -17.22 -26.15
N LEU A 755 1.26 -16.84 -27.40
CA LEU A 755 0.81 -15.56 -27.95
C LEU A 755 -0.47 -15.81 -28.75
N PHE A 756 -1.57 -15.26 -28.27
CA PHE A 756 -2.90 -15.39 -28.88
C PHE A 756 -3.33 -14.08 -29.52
N ASP A 757 -4.02 -14.16 -30.64
CA ASP A 757 -4.83 -13.05 -31.12
C ASP A 757 -6.18 -13.07 -30.39
N GLY A 758 -6.49 -12.02 -29.63
CA GLY A 758 -7.70 -11.93 -28.81
C GLY A 758 -9.02 -11.81 -29.59
N VAL A 759 -8.96 -11.55 -30.90
CA VAL A 759 -10.15 -11.47 -31.77
C VAL A 759 -10.45 -12.83 -32.41
N THR A 760 -9.43 -13.49 -32.96
CA THR A 760 -9.61 -14.75 -33.72
C THR A 760 -9.37 -16.01 -32.91
N GLY A 761 -8.69 -15.93 -31.76
CA GLY A 761 -8.25 -17.09 -30.98
C GLY A 761 -7.06 -17.83 -31.59
N ARG A 762 -6.50 -17.32 -32.70
CA ARG A 762 -5.35 -17.95 -33.37
C ARG A 762 -4.11 -17.86 -32.48
N ILE A 763 -3.44 -18.99 -32.28
CA ILE A 763 -2.12 -19.05 -31.64
C ILE A 763 -1.09 -18.55 -32.65
N ILE A 764 -0.53 -17.37 -32.40
CA ILE A 764 0.55 -16.77 -33.19
C ILE A 764 1.88 -17.45 -32.85
N HIS A 765 2.10 -17.77 -31.57
CA HIS A 765 3.30 -18.45 -31.11
C HIS A 765 3.02 -19.34 -29.93
N SER A 766 3.71 -20.47 -29.85
CA SER A 766 3.77 -21.31 -28.67
C SER A 766 5.22 -21.69 -28.40
N SER A 767 5.69 -21.43 -27.19
CA SER A 767 7.03 -21.76 -26.73
C SER A 767 6.98 -22.44 -25.38
N ILE A 768 7.86 -23.42 -25.17
CA ILE A 768 7.96 -24.18 -23.92
C ILE A 768 9.39 -24.10 -23.42
N GLN A 769 9.57 -23.44 -22.28
CA GLN A 769 10.83 -23.38 -21.57
C GLN A 769 10.94 -24.54 -20.58
N ARG A 770 11.80 -25.51 -20.89
CA ARG A 770 12.01 -26.70 -20.04
C ARG A 770 12.90 -26.40 -18.85
N LYS A 771 12.69 -27.12 -17.74
CA LYS A 771 13.47 -27.00 -16.49
C LYS A 771 13.44 -25.57 -15.95
N ALA A 772 12.25 -24.98 -15.99
CA ALA A 772 12.01 -23.60 -15.56
C ALA A 772 10.80 -23.56 -14.64
N LYS A 773 10.88 -22.71 -13.61
CA LYS A 773 9.86 -22.54 -12.57
C LYS A 773 9.57 -21.05 -12.37
N GLY A 774 8.34 -20.73 -11.96
CA GLY A 774 7.94 -19.39 -11.55
C GLY A 774 8.53 -18.94 -10.20
N PRO A 775 8.20 -17.73 -9.73
CA PRO A 775 7.21 -16.81 -10.33
C PRO A 775 7.68 -16.24 -11.67
N VAL A 776 6.74 -16.08 -12.61
CA VAL A 776 7.00 -15.50 -13.94
C VAL A 776 6.56 -14.04 -13.97
N HIS A 777 7.50 -13.13 -14.24
CA HIS A 777 7.19 -11.73 -14.53
C HIS A 777 7.25 -11.50 -16.02
N ILE A 778 6.21 -10.91 -16.61
CA ILE A 778 6.09 -10.69 -18.05
C ILE A 778 5.65 -9.25 -18.34
N VAL A 779 6.28 -8.66 -19.35
CA VAL A 779 5.86 -7.37 -19.92
C VAL A 779 5.72 -7.51 -21.43
N HIS A 780 4.66 -6.90 -21.95
CA HIS A 780 4.30 -6.88 -23.36
C HIS A 780 4.14 -5.41 -23.79
N SER A 781 4.93 -4.96 -24.75
CA SER A 781 4.86 -3.60 -25.30
C SER A 781 5.28 -3.58 -26.77
N GLU A 782 4.68 -2.71 -27.56
CA GLU A 782 4.97 -2.52 -28.98
C GLU A 782 4.90 -3.82 -29.79
N ASN A 783 6.03 -4.42 -30.17
CA ASN A 783 6.12 -5.67 -30.93
C ASN A 783 6.91 -6.76 -30.20
N TRP A 784 7.13 -6.59 -28.89
CA TRP A 784 8.02 -7.46 -28.13
C TRP A 784 7.44 -7.86 -26.77
N VAL A 785 7.89 -9.02 -26.32
CA VAL A 785 7.51 -9.61 -25.04
C VAL A 785 8.78 -10.01 -24.31
N VAL A 786 8.92 -9.57 -23.06
CA VAL A 786 10.03 -9.96 -22.18
C VAL A 786 9.43 -10.67 -20.98
N TYR A 787 9.93 -11.86 -20.68
CA TYR A 787 9.51 -12.60 -19.50
C TYR A 787 10.71 -13.17 -18.73
N GLN A 788 10.59 -13.22 -17.42
CA GLN A 788 11.60 -13.74 -16.49
C GLN A 788 11.12 -15.04 -15.86
N TYR A 789 12.03 -15.98 -15.65
CA TYR A 789 11.79 -17.22 -14.92
C TYR A 789 13.03 -17.69 -14.17
N TRP A 790 12.88 -18.73 -13.33
CA TRP A 790 13.96 -19.40 -12.64
C TRP A 790 14.31 -20.73 -13.33
N ASN A 791 15.56 -20.86 -13.80
CA ASN A 791 16.06 -22.11 -14.38
C ASN A 791 16.49 -23.07 -13.26
N THR A 792 15.82 -24.22 -13.15
CA THR A 792 16.09 -25.21 -12.09
C THR A 792 17.35 -26.03 -12.36
N LYS A 793 17.74 -26.20 -13.63
CA LYS A 793 18.95 -26.96 -14.01
C LYS A 793 20.22 -26.21 -13.60
N SER A 794 20.29 -24.92 -13.92
CA SER A 794 21.44 -24.06 -13.65
C SER A 794 21.31 -23.26 -12.34
N ARG A 795 20.13 -23.26 -11.71
CA ARG A 795 19.81 -22.55 -10.46
C ARG A 795 20.09 -21.05 -10.56
N ARG A 796 19.54 -20.40 -11.59
CA ARG A 796 19.70 -18.96 -11.86
C ARG A 796 18.46 -18.35 -12.50
N ASN A 797 18.32 -17.03 -12.42
CA ASN A 797 17.26 -16.31 -13.11
C ASN A 797 17.65 -16.07 -14.57
N GLU A 798 16.67 -16.22 -15.47
CA GLU A 798 16.85 -15.99 -16.90
C GLU A 798 15.74 -15.07 -17.42
N LEU A 799 16.11 -14.14 -18.29
CA LEU A 799 15.23 -13.23 -19.02
C LEU A 799 15.18 -13.71 -20.47
N THR A 800 14.00 -13.90 -21.03
CA THR A 800 13.84 -14.23 -22.45
C THR A 800 13.02 -13.16 -23.15
N VAL A 801 13.54 -12.69 -24.28
CA VAL A 801 12.89 -11.70 -25.14
C VAL A 801 12.37 -12.38 -26.40
N LEU A 802 11.16 -12.01 -26.83
CA LEU A 802 10.63 -12.29 -28.15
C LEU A 802 10.37 -10.96 -28.86
N GLU A 803 10.74 -10.87 -30.12
CA GLU A 803 10.34 -9.79 -31.02
C GLU A 803 9.61 -10.35 -32.25
N LEU A 804 8.51 -9.70 -32.63
CA LEU A 804 7.68 -10.10 -33.75
C LEU A 804 7.87 -9.13 -34.92
N PHE A 805 8.14 -9.67 -36.11
CA PHE A 805 8.35 -8.93 -37.36
C PHE A 805 7.45 -9.47 -38.47
N GLU A 806 6.98 -8.59 -39.36
CA GLU A 806 6.21 -8.98 -40.55
C GLU A 806 7.13 -9.43 -41.70
N GLY A 807 8.30 -8.78 -41.84
CA GLY A 807 9.23 -8.99 -42.94
C GLY A 807 9.70 -7.66 -43.53
N THR A 808 10.16 -7.68 -44.78
CA THR A 808 10.62 -6.49 -45.52
C THR A 808 9.50 -5.72 -46.18
N GLU A 809 8.30 -6.30 -46.30
CA GLU A 809 7.11 -5.67 -46.87
C GLU A 809 5.97 -5.67 -45.85
N GLN A 810 5.15 -4.62 -45.87
CA GLN A 810 3.93 -4.54 -45.06
C GLN A 810 2.76 -5.13 -45.83
N TYR A 811 1.95 -5.98 -45.18
CA TYR A 811 0.73 -6.49 -45.81
C TYR A 811 -0.30 -5.37 -46.06
N ASN A 812 -0.51 -4.51 -45.06
CA ASN A 812 -1.35 -3.33 -45.18
C ASN A 812 -0.84 -2.24 -44.23
N SER A 813 -0.46 -1.10 -44.79
CA SER A 813 0.11 0.05 -44.09
C SER A 813 -0.94 0.98 -43.46
N THR A 814 -2.19 0.90 -43.90
CA THR A 814 -3.26 1.83 -43.48
C THR A 814 -4.03 1.31 -42.28
N THR A 815 -4.34 0.00 -42.27
CA THR A 815 -5.17 -0.61 -41.23
C THR A 815 -4.62 -1.97 -40.80
N PHE A 816 -4.77 -2.23 -39.50
CA PHE A 816 -4.52 -3.53 -38.90
C PHE A 816 -5.87 -4.17 -38.55
N SER A 817 -6.21 -5.28 -39.22
CA SER A 817 -7.37 -6.10 -38.91
C SER A 817 -6.91 -7.52 -38.61
N SER A 818 -7.24 -8.04 -37.42
CA SER A 818 -6.94 -9.42 -37.02
C SER A 818 -7.62 -10.46 -37.91
N LEU A 819 -8.73 -10.11 -38.57
CA LEU A 819 -9.53 -11.03 -39.40
C LEU A 819 -8.95 -11.25 -40.80
N ASP A 820 -8.13 -10.31 -41.28
CA ASP A 820 -7.61 -10.26 -42.66
C ASP A 820 -6.07 -10.33 -42.67
N ARG A 821 -5.51 -11.27 -41.90
CA ARG A 821 -4.07 -11.50 -41.81
C ARG A 821 -3.74 -12.99 -41.96
N PRO A 822 -3.39 -13.45 -43.18
CA PRO A 822 -3.07 -14.86 -43.40
C PRO A 822 -1.67 -15.23 -42.89
N HIS A 823 -0.68 -14.34 -43.08
CA HIS A 823 0.73 -14.60 -42.77
C HIS A 823 1.03 -14.54 -41.27
N MET A 824 1.80 -15.50 -40.78
CA MET A 824 2.34 -15.48 -39.41
C MET A 824 3.59 -14.60 -39.37
N PRO A 825 3.80 -13.85 -38.27
CA PRO A 825 5.01 -13.06 -38.10
C PRO A 825 6.25 -13.94 -37.90
N HIS A 826 7.40 -13.41 -38.30
CA HIS A 826 8.71 -13.94 -37.93
C HIS A 826 9.02 -13.57 -36.49
N ILE A 827 9.27 -14.59 -35.66
CA ILE A 827 9.49 -14.42 -34.23
C ILE A 827 10.95 -14.72 -33.94
N LEU A 828 11.66 -13.72 -33.43
CA LEU A 828 13.04 -13.87 -32.96
C LEU A 828 13.03 -13.96 -31.45
N GLN A 829 13.77 -14.92 -30.91
CA GLN A 829 13.87 -15.13 -29.47
C GLN A 829 15.33 -15.25 -29.03
N GLN A 830 15.63 -14.72 -27.85
CA GLN A 830 16.94 -14.88 -27.22
C GLN A 830 16.81 -14.83 -25.70
N SER A 831 17.60 -15.64 -25.01
CA SER A 831 17.61 -15.73 -23.55
C SER A 831 18.90 -15.14 -22.98
N TYR A 832 18.79 -14.54 -21.81
CA TYR A 832 19.84 -13.86 -21.07
C TYR A 832 19.80 -14.30 -19.62
N ILE A 833 20.94 -14.26 -18.94
CA ILE A 833 21.08 -14.59 -17.53
C ILE A 833 20.97 -13.29 -16.73
N PHE A 834 20.23 -13.33 -15.63
CA PHE A 834 20.13 -12.21 -14.70
C PHE A 834 20.57 -12.65 -13.30
N PRO A 835 21.48 -11.91 -12.63
CA PRO A 835 22.13 -12.40 -11.40
C PRO A 835 21.26 -12.30 -10.14
N SER A 836 20.13 -11.57 -10.18
CA SER A 836 19.23 -11.37 -9.02
C SER A 836 17.82 -11.90 -9.32
N ALA A 837 17.02 -12.15 -8.27
CA ALA A 837 15.58 -12.32 -8.42
C ALA A 837 14.90 -10.97 -8.73
N ILE A 838 13.68 -11.04 -9.25
CA ILE A 838 12.84 -9.89 -9.63
C ILE A 838 11.49 -10.05 -8.93
N ASN A 839 10.96 -8.97 -8.34
CA ASN A 839 9.64 -8.94 -7.71
C ASN A 839 8.59 -8.23 -8.56
N ALA A 840 9.00 -7.24 -9.37
CA ALA A 840 8.12 -6.48 -10.24
C ALA A 840 8.88 -6.06 -11.50
N MET A 841 8.17 -5.98 -12.62
CA MET A 841 8.74 -5.60 -13.92
C MET A 841 7.71 -4.75 -14.67
N GLU A 842 8.12 -3.56 -15.13
CA GLU A 842 7.27 -2.65 -15.90
C GLU A 842 8.10 -1.88 -16.93
N VAL A 843 7.47 -1.26 -17.92
CA VAL A 843 8.14 -0.51 -19.00
C VAL A 843 7.80 0.97 -18.95
N THR A 844 8.79 1.80 -19.30
CA THR A 844 8.60 3.25 -19.42
C THR A 844 7.66 3.61 -20.56
N ILE A 845 6.75 4.54 -20.32
CA ILE A 845 5.76 5.03 -21.29
C ILE A 845 5.79 6.55 -21.42
N THR A 846 5.68 7.02 -22.66
CA THR A 846 5.58 8.43 -23.06
C THR A 846 4.46 8.60 -24.08
N GLU A 847 4.02 9.83 -24.33
CA GLU A 847 2.83 10.09 -25.16
C GLU A 847 3.03 9.68 -26.62
N ARG A 848 4.22 9.89 -27.20
CA ARG A 848 4.50 9.58 -28.61
C ARG A 848 5.31 8.30 -28.81
N GLY A 849 5.98 7.79 -27.78
CA GLY A 849 6.80 6.58 -27.86
C GLY A 849 8.05 6.77 -28.74
N ILE A 850 8.67 7.94 -28.67
CA ILE A 850 9.90 8.31 -29.39
C ILE A 850 11.14 7.96 -28.57
N THR A 851 11.11 8.28 -27.27
CA THR A 851 12.23 8.02 -26.37
C THR A 851 12.51 6.51 -26.25
N SER A 852 13.76 6.15 -25.95
CA SER A 852 14.15 4.77 -25.69
C SER A 852 13.28 4.12 -24.61
N ARG A 853 12.87 2.87 -24.82
CA ARG A 853 12.12 2.09 -23.83
C ARG A 853 13.08 1.46 -22.83
N HIS A 854 12.87 1.73 -21.54
CA HIS A 854 13.57 1.05 -20.46
C HIS A 854 12.60 0.12 -19.72
N ILE A 855 13.12 -1.01 -19.26
CA ILE A 855 12.44 -1.96 -18.39
C ILE A 855 12.88 -1.66 -16.96
N LEU A 856 11.93 -1.35 -16.09
CA LEU A 856 12.15 -1.10 -14.68
C LEU A 856 11.98 -2.42 -13.93
N LEU A 857 13.04 -2.88 -13.27
CA LEU A 857 13.07 -4.12 -12.50
C LEU A 857 13.13 -3.81 -11.00
N GLY A 858 12.10 -4.19 -10.25
CA GLY A 858 12.09 -4.13 -8.79
C GLY A 858 12.81 -5.34 -8.20
N LEU A 859 13.98 -5.13 -7.59
CA LEU A 859 14.77 -6.19 -6.97
C LEU A 859 14.29 -6.46 -5.53
N PRO A 860 14.54 -7.66 -4.98
CA PRO A 860 14.18 -8.00 -3.60
C PRO A 860 14.92 -7.17 -2.56
N SER A 861 16.10 -6.62 -2.90
CA SER A 861 16.82 -5.65 -2.05
C SER A 861 16.09 -4.30 -1.91
N GLY A 862 15.05 -4.08 -2.71
CA GLY A 862 14.30 -2.83 -2.78
C GLY A 862 14.90 -1.80 -3.73
N ALA A 863 16.02 -2.10 -4.40
CA ALA A 863 16.55 -1.30 -5.50
C ALA A 863 15.71 -1.50 -6.77
N ILE A 864 15.54 -0.44 -7.55
CA ILE A 864 14.81 -0.42 -8.82
C ILE A 864 15.82 -0.15 -9.92
N PHE A 865 16.05 -1.17 -10.75
CA PHE A 865 17.06 -1.14 -11.80
C PHE A 865 16.44 -0.76 -13.15
N SER A 866 17.04 0.21 -13.83
CA SER A 866 16.64 0.60 -15.18
C SER A 866 17.46 -0.15 -16.23
N LEU A 867 16.83 -1.09 -16.94
CA LEU A 867 17.43 -1.90 -18.00
C LEU A 867 16.99 -1.40 -19.38
N PRO A 868 17.89 -0.85 -20.21
CA PRO A 868 17.54 -0.45 -21.58
C PRO A 868 17.09 -1.64 -22.42
N LYS A 869 15.94 -1.53 -23.10
CA LYS A 869 15.42 -2.60 -23.97
C LYS A 869 16.36 -2.94 -25.13
N ALA A 870 17.17 -1.97 -25.58
CA ALA A 870 18.17 -2.18 -26.62
C ALA A 870 19.25 -3.23 -26.26
N LEU A 871 19.49 -3.49 -24.97
CA LEU A 871 20.39 -4.56 -24.53
C LEU A 871 19.75 -5.96 -24.68
N LEU A 872 18.42 -6.02 -24.57
CA LEU A 872 17.61 -7.23 -24.73
C LEU A 872 17.08 -7.32 -26.16
N ASP A 873 17.97 -7.46 -27.14
CA ASP A 873 17.61 -7.54 -28.56
C ASP A 873 17.95 -8.94 -29.08
N PRO A 874 16.98 -9.72 -29.60
CA PRO A 874 17.23 -11.08 -30.07
C PRO A 874 18.11 -11.15 -31.33
N ARG A 875 18.39 -10.01 -31.97
CA ARG A 875 19.25 -9.91 -33.16
C ARG A 875 20.72 -9.74 -32.82
N ARG A 876 21.09 -9.69 -31.53
CA ARG A 876 22.49 -9.55 -31.12
C ARG A 876 23.29 -10.78 -31.57
N PRO A 877 24.31 -10.60 -32.41
CA PRO A 877 25.03 -11.72 -33.00
C PRO A 877 26.00 -12.33 -31.98
N GLU A 878 26.13 -13.65 -31.98
CA GLU A 878 27.19 -14.34 -31.22
C GLU A 878 28.58 -13.97 -31.76
N ILE A 879 28.70 -13.87 -33.09
CA ILE A 879 29.90 -13.46 -33.79
C ILE A 879 29.56 -12.23 -34.66
N PRO A 880 30.18 -11.06 -34.41
CA PRO A 880 29.84 -9.83 -35.12
C PRO A 880 30.24 -9.90 -36.60
N THR A 881 29.32 -9.50 -37.48
CA THR A 881 29.52 -9.32 -38.93
C THR A 881 29.60 -7.83 -39.29
N GLU A 882 30.09 -7.48 -40.48
CA GLU A 882 30.13 -6.08 -40.95
C GLU A 882 28.75 -5.42 -40.93
N TYR A 883 27.73 -6.14 -41.38
CA TYR A 883 26.35 -5.69 -41.37
C TYR A 883 25.84 -5.35 -39.96
N THR A 884 26.08 -6.25 -39.00
CA THR A 884 25.67 -6.02 -37.61
C THR A 884 26.45 -4.88 -36.94
N ARG A 885 27.67 -4.60 -37.41
CA ARG A 885 28.47 -3.45 -36.96
C ARG A 885 27.93 -2.15 -37.52
N GLU A 886 27.49 -2.12 -38.78
CA GLU A 886 26.82 -0.96 -39.39
C GLU A 886 25.53 -0.59 -38.63
N GLU A 887 24.77 -1.59 -38.19
CA GLU A 887 23.58 -1.39 -37.34
C GLU A 887 23.90 -1.02 -35.87
N ASN A 888 25.18 -0.98 -35.49
CA ASN A 888 25.63 -0.80 -34.09
C ASN A 888 25.04 -1.82 -33.11
N LEU A 889 24.88 -3.07 -33.54
CA LEU A 889 24.45 -4.16 -32.65
C LEU A 889 25.61 -4.62 -31.78
N ILE A 890 25.40 -4.57 -30.46
CA ILE A 890 26.34 -5.09 -29.48
C ILE A 890 26.35 -6.63 -29.60
N PRO A 891 27.51 -7.31 -29.67
CA PRO A 891 27.56 -8.76 -29.74
C PRO A 891 26.87 -9.39 -28.52
N TYR A 892 26.31 -10.58 -28.69
CA TYR A 892 25.59 -11.28 -27.63
C TYR A 892 26.46 -11.50 -26.40
N SER A 893 25.99 -11.00 -25.25
CA SER A 893 26.56 -11.28 -23.94
C SER A 893 25.44 -11.89 -23.10
N PRO A 894 25.54 -13.18 -22.72
CA PRO A 894 24.48 -13.83 -21.97
C PRO A 894 24.31 -13.24 -20.57
N ASP A 895 25.40 -12.79 -19.93
CA ASP A 895 25.34 -12.23 -18.58
C ASP A 895 24.97 -10.74 -18.62
N LEU A 896 23.87 -10.39 -17.94
CA LEU A 896 23.41 -9.02 -17.77
C LEU A 896 23.88 -8.47 -16.42
N GLN A 897 24.88 -7.60 -16.49
CA GLN A 897 25.49 -7.02 -15.30
C GLN A 897 24.58 -5.98 -14.64
N ILE A 898 24.53 -6.03 -13.30
CA ILE A 898 23.86 -5.01 -12.49
C ILE A 898 24.91 -3.97 -12.09
N HIS A 899 24.77 -2.77 -12.62
CA HIS A 899 25.55 -1.60 -12.22
C HIS A 899 24.72 -0.72 -11.30
N ALA A 900 25.27 -0.37 -10.13
CA ALA A 900 24.57 0.46 -9.13
C ALA A 900 24.20 1.85 -9.66
N GLU A 901 24.96 2.36 -10.64
CA GLU A 901 24.70 3.65 -11.32
C GLU A 901 23.35 3.69 -12.06
N ARG A 902 22.74 2.54 -12.34
CA ARG A 902 21.44 2.43 -13.02
C ARG A 902 20.27 2.22 -12.05
N PHE A 903 20.51 2.27 -10.75
CA PHE A 903 19.43 2.29 -9.77
C PHE A 903 18.77 3.66 -9.77
N ILE A 904 17.46 3.70 -10.02
CA ILE A 904 16.71 4.97 -10.06
C ILE A 904 16.41 5.48 -8.66
N ASN A 905 16.21 4.57 -7.71
CA ASN A 905 16.18 4.90 -6.30
C ASN A 905 17.58 4.70 -5.76
N TYR A 906 18.19 5.78 -5.31
CA TYR A 906 19.43 5.74 -4.53
C TYR A 906 19.11 5.11 -3.16
N ASN A 907 19.64 5.60 -2.04
CA ASN A 907 19.40 5.06 -0.69
C ASN A 907 17.89 5.01 -0.23
N GLN A 908 16.94 5.29 -1.13
CA GLN A 908 15.49 5.15 -0.99
C GLN A 908 14.99 3.76 -1.41
N THR A 909 15.50 2.69 -0.79
CA THR A 909 15.02 1.33 -1.05
C THR A 909 13.53 1.17 -0.75
N VAL A 910 12.81 0.46 -1.62
CA VAL A 910 11.36 0.17 -1.47
C VAL A 910 11.20 -1.28 -1.01
N SER A 911 10.68 -1.47 0.20
CA SER A 911 10.53 -2.83 0.74
C SER A 911 9.35 -3.55 0.07
N ARG A 912 9.55 -4.83 -0.30
CA ARG A 912 8.55 -5.70 -0.94
C ARG A 912 7.81 -5.01 -2.09
N VAL A 913 8.55 -4.58 -3.12
CA VAL A 913 7.97 -4.00 -4.35
C VAL A 913 6.93 -4.98 -4.92
N ARG A 914 5.66 -4.57 -4.99
CA ARG A 914 4.56 -5.38 -5.53
C ARG A 914 4.20 -4.96 -6.95
N GLY A 915 4.35 -3.67 -7.26
CA GLY A 915 4.11 -3.12 -8.58
C GLY A 915 4.91 -1.86 -8.84
N ILE A 916 5.11 -1.57 -10.12
CA ILE A 916 5.65 -0.31 -10.61
C ILE A 916 4.62 0.23 -11.59
N TYR A 917 4.19 1.46 -11.41
CA TYR A 917 3.32 2.17 -12.32
C TYR A 917 4.13 3.23 -13.06
N THR A 918 3.86 3.35 -14.35
CA THR A 918 4.53 4.29 -15.26
C THR A 918 3.46 5.10 -15.98
N ALA A 919 3.61 6.42 -15.96
CA ALA A 919 2.72 7.35 -16.64
C ALA A 919 3.50 8.28 -17.57
N PRO A 920 2.90 8.67 -18.71
CA PRO A 920 3.47 9.69 -19.56
C PRO A 920 3.37 11.06 -18.87
N SER A 921 4.44 11.85 -18.98
CA SER A 921 4.40 13.28 -18.69
C SER A 921 3.97 14.07 -19.93
N GLY A 922 3.83 15.40 -19.82
CA GLY A 922 3.65 16.25 -21.00
C GLY A 922 4.93 16.44 -21.84
N LEU A 923 6.07 15.96 -21.35
CA LEU A 923 7.35 15.91 -22.06
C LEU A 923 7.59 14.50 -22.61
N GLU A 924 8.18 14.43 -23.81
CA GLU A 924 8.47 13.15 -24.46
C GLU A 924 9.73 12.51 -23.88
N SER A 925 10.63 13.29 -23.26
CA SER A 925 11.84 12.75 -22.63
C SER A 925 11.62 12.14 -21.25
N THR A 926 10.50 12.45 -20.58
CA THR A 926 10.30 12.13 -19.16
C THR A 926 9.12 11.19 -18.91
N CYS A 927 9.33 10.21 -18.03
CA CYS A 927 8.32 9.25 -17.58
C CYS A 927 8.17 9.36 -16.05
N LEU A 928 6.93 9.49 -15.57
CA LEU A 928 6.63 9.48 -14.14
C LEU A 928 6.56 8.03 -13.65
N VAL A 929 7.31 7.72 -12.60
CA VAL A 929 7.42 6.35 -12.06
C VAL A 929 6.97 6.33 -10.61
N VAL A 930 6.09 5.40 -10.27
CA VAL A 930 5.70 5.11 -8.89
C VAL A 930 5.88 3.63 -8.61
N ALA A 931 6.79 3.31 -7.70
CA ALA A 931 6.92 1.97 -7.16
C ALA A 931 6.12 1.87 -5.86
N TYR A 932 5.21 0.90 -5.80
CA TYR A 932 4.41 0.63 -4.61
C TYR A 932 4.61 -0.82 -4.14
N GLY A 933 4.83 -0.95 -2.84
CA GLY A 933 5.10 -2.21 -2.17
C GLY A 933 4.54 -2.17 -0.76
N LEU A 934 5.40 -2.41 0.24
CA LEU A 934 5.15 -1.94 1.61
C LEU A 934 5.37 -0.43 1.71
N ASP A 935 6.33 0.09 0.92
CA ASP A 935 6.65 1.51 0.82
C ASP A 935 6.16 2.07 -0.52
N ILE A 936 6.00 3.39 -0.57
CA ILE A 936 5.69 4.12 -1.81
C ILE A 936 6.89 4.99 -2.16
N TYR A 937 7.35 4.90 -3.40
CA TYR A 937 8.41 5.74 -3.95
C TYR A 937 7.95 6.31 -5.28
N GLN A 938 8.04 7.63 -5.42
CA GLN A 938 7.75 8.32 -6.68
C GLN A 938 9.02 9.01 -7.16
N THR A 939 9.25 8.97 -8.47
CA THR A 939 10.35 9.68 -9.14
C THR A 939 10.04 9.93 -10.61
N ARG A 940 11.00 10.53 -11.32
CA ARG A 940 10.97 10.78 -12.77
C ARG A 940 12.15 10.06 -13.41
N VAL A 941 11.94 9.44 -14.56
CA VAL A 941 12.98 8.73 -15.30
C VAL A 941 13.14 9.34 -16.69
N TYR A 942 14.40 9.42 -17.14
CA TYR A 942 14.80 10.05 -18.42
C TYR A 942 15.57 9.05 -19.30
N PRO A 943 14.87 8.13 -20.02
CA PRO A 943 15.54 7.07 -20.77
C PRO A 943 16.57 7.56 -21.79
N SER A 944 16.28 8.68 -22.46
CA SER A 944 17.15 9.28 -23.48
C SER A 944 17.79 10.61 -23.03
N LYS A 945 17.87 10.84 -21.71
CA LYS A 945 18.13 12.15 -21.09
C LYS A 945 17.07 13.19 -21.48
N GLN A 946 17.08 14.36 -20.85
CA GLN A 946 16.12 15.44 -21.11
C GLN A 946 16.53 16.23 -22.36
N PHE A 947 16.06 15.80 -23.54
CA PHE A 947 16.40 16.43 -24.82
C PHE A 947 15.45 17.57 -25.23
N ASP A 948 14.28 17.68 -24.58
CA ASP A 948 13.21 18.65 -24.84
C ASP A 948 13.14 19.77 -23.79
N VAL A 949 14.09 19.79 -22.85
CA VAL A 949 14.24 20.84 -21.82
C VAL A 949 15.62 21.48 -21.95
N LEU A 950 15.71 22.78 -21.65
CA LEU A 950 17.01 23.45 -21.54
C LEU A 950 17.82 22.80 -20.42
N LYS A 951 19.14 22.74 -20.58
CA LYS A 951 20.00 22.11 -19.57
C LYS A 951 19.88 22.83 -18.21
N ASP A 952 19.93 22.07 -17.13
CA ASP A 952 19.94 22.59 -15.77
C ASP A 952 21.19 23.46 -15.48
N ASP A 953 22.32 23.15 -16.13
CA ASP A 953 23.61 23.85 -16.01
C ASP A 953 23.78 25.01 -17.02
N TYR A 954 22.68 25.54 -17.56
CA TYR A 954 22.73 26.60 -18.56
C TYR A 954 23.25 27.93 -17.99
N ASP A 955 24.35 28.45 -18.56
CA ASP A 955 24.98 29.69 -18.09
C ASP A 955 24.27 30.95 -18.65
N TYR A 956 23.24 31.39 -17.94
CA TYR A 956 22.51 32.62 -18.26
C TYR A 956 23.37 33.89 -18.16
N ILE A 957 24.38 33.91 -17.27
CA ILE A 957 25.22 35.09 -17.00
C ILE A 957 26.18 35.30 -18.16
N LEU A 958 26.81 34.24 -18.65
CA LEU A 958 27.70 34.29 -19.80
C LEU A 958 27.00 34.91 -21.01
N ILE A 959 25.84 34.37 -21.39
CA ILE A 959 25.12 34.84 -22.58
C ILE A 959 24.63 36.28 -22.42
N SER A 960 24.09 36.60 -21.24
CA SER A 960 23.65 37.98 -20.95
C SER A 960 24.83 38.96 -21.02
N SER A 961 25.97 38.60 -20.44
CA SER A 961 27.18 39.45 -20.43
C SER A 961 27.76 39.64 -21.84
N VAL A 962 27.80 38.58 -22.65
CA VAL A 962 28.25 38.64 -24.05
C VAL A 962 27.33 39.52 -24.88
N LEU A 963 26.00 39.41 -24.71
CA LEU A 963 25.04 40.28 -25.38
C LEU A 963 25.26 41.75 -25.02
N PHE A 964 25.41 42.08 -23.74
CA PHE A 964 25.72 43.44 -23.32
C PHE A 964 27.05 43.93 -23.91
N ALA A 965 28.10 43.11 -23.84
CA ALA A 965 29.41 43.44 -24.41
C ALA A 965 29.32 43.71 -25.91
N LEU A 966 28.56 42.90 -26.67
CA LEU A 966 28.34 43.10 -28.10
C LEU A 966 27.53 44.37 -28.39
N VAL A 967 26.50 44.67 -27.61
CA VAL A 967 25.72 45.91 -27.75
C VAL A 967 26.59 47.14 -27.49
N PHE A 968 27.36 47.15 -26.39
CA PHE A 968 28.29 48.24 -26.09
C PHE A 968 29.39 48.37 -27.15
N ALA A 969 29.99 47.25 -27.59
CA ALA A 969 30.97 47.24 -28.65
C ALA A 969 30.39 47.80 -29.96
N THR A 970 29.15 47.46 -30.30
CA THR A 970 28.45 47.99 -31.48
C THR A 970 28.21 49.50 -31.37
N MET A 971 27.78 49.98 -30.20
CA MET A 971 27.56 51.41 -29.96
C MET A 971 28.87 52.21 -30.02
N ILE A 972 29.95 51.68 -29.44
CA ILE A 972 31.28 52.29 -29.45
C ILE A 972 31.85 52.28 -30.87
N THR A 973 31.81 51.15 -31.57
CA THR A 973 32.35 51.03 -32.94
C THR A 973 31.56 51.87 -33.94
N LYS A 974 30.23 51.98 -33.80
CA LYS A 974 29.40 52.90 -34.59
C LYS A 974 29.88 54.35 -34.44
N ARG A 975 30.12 54.79 -33.20
CA ARG A 975 30.60 56.16 -32.92
C ARG A 975 32.01 56.38 -33.45
N LEU A 976 32.92 55.42 -33.25
CA LEU A 976 34.29 55.46 -33.77
C LEU A 976 34.32 55.50 -35.31
N ALA A 977 33.45 54.74 -35.98
CA ALA A 977 33.33 54.74 -37.43
C ALA A 977 32.80 56.07 -37.97
N GLN A 978 31.78 56.66 -37.33
CA GLN A 978 31.28 58.00 -37.68
C GLN A 978 32.38 59.06 -37.56
N VAL A 979 33.14 59.05 -36.47
CA VAL A 979 34.27 59.97 -36.26
C VAL A 979 35.36 59.76 -37.32
N LYS A 980 35.71 58.51 -37.64
CA LYS A 980 36.73 58.18 -38.66
C LYS A 980 36.29 58.63 -40.06
N LEU A 981 35.03 58.41 -40.43
CA LEU A 981 34.48 58.83 -41.72
C LEU A 981 34.43 60.36 -41.83
N LEU A 982 34.03 61.06 -40.76
CA LEU A 982 34.04 62.52 -40.71
C LEU A 982 35.47 63.06 -40.90
N ASN A 983 36.45 62.55 -40.15
CA ASN A 983 37.85 62.96 -40.29
C ASN A 983 38.42 62.66 -41.68
N ARG A 984 37.96 61.60 -42.35
CA ARG A 984 38.34 61.29 -43.73
C ARG A 984 37.71 62.25 -44.74
N ALA A 985 36.49 62.71 -44.51
CA ALA A 985 35.79 63.65 -45.39
C ALA A 985 36.29 65.09 -45.24
N TRP A 986 36.89 65.45 -44.10
CA TRP A 986 37.44 66.78 -43.82
C TRP A 986 38.94 66.92 -44.16
N ARG A 987 39.57 65.85 -44.65
CA ARG A 987 40.86 65.88 -45.36
C ARG A 987 40.60 65.90 -46.85
#